data_AF-R1FWD8-F1
#
_entry.id   AF-R1FWD8-F1
#
_cell.length_a   1.000
_cell.length_b   1.000
_cell.length_c   1.000
_cell.angle_alpha   90.00
_cell.angle_beta   90.00
_cell.angle_gamma   90.00
#
_symmetry.space_group_name_H-M   'P 1'
#
loop_
_entity.id
_entity.type
_entity.pdbx_description
1 polymer ?
#
loop_
_entity_poly.entity_id
_entity_poly.type
_entity_poly.pdbx_seq_one_letter_code
_entity_poly.pdbx_strand_id
1 'polypeptide(L)'
;MRPAGEELVPAGQATTLWYPAPASEAKIIQEGLPIGNGRIGALVGGDPAADFLYLADASLWTGGPNDVLQDDGQFPYETEKFGTLGLLAKLRIAVPAHTGVTDYRRTLDLSNGLVVITYRYRGVQYRREYFASHPDDVVVIRLSGGPVTGSVSLEPTRGEPAAGAGAFTGAFANGLKYACTVAGGTTFSGSDVVIVLSGGTNYVPDAARKFLDTSLDPLALAKRKAAAALAAGGGALRATHVADYRRWYDRMSVDLGQSPPAKRALDTWSRLVARHDDPATADPELEASYLQFGRYLTITGSRDGLPMGLQGLWQNSNTPDWMSDYHTDINVQMNYWLADRAALPGSFTALADYCLAQLPVWTDTTKRLFNDPRNRFRNTSGQVAGWAVAFSTNIYGGSGWWWHPGGNAWLCNSLWDHYAFTQDKAYLARIYPLLKGACEFWAARLVPATVDGREVLVDDHDWSPEHGPQDTRGITYAQEIVWDLFEHYREAVAVLGRDRAYGDRIGGLQQRLYLPKVSPKTGWLEEWMAPDNLGETTHRHLSPLIGFFPGDRIAADTAPPELLDGVRALLVARGMDSYGWATAWRSACWARLKDADRAYRLLLTVLRPSVANGNGTAPNFFDMYSQGSYTIFQIDANLGAPAAMVEMLVYSRPGVVDLLPALPAAWAAAGRVTGIGVRGGFELDLEWRAGKVTRAVFRSVGGTRTEVRAGAWRRTVALRPGESVTVRPS
;
A
#
# COMPACT_ATOMS: atom_id res chain seq x y z
N MET A 1 -27.88 10.78 -4.55
CA MET A 1 -28.25 12.18 -4.90
C MET A 1 -26.94 12.96 -5.01
N ARG A 2 -26.71 13.71 -6.10
CA ARG A 2 -25.48 14.52 -6.26
C ARG A 2 -25.52 15.71 -5.29
N PRO A 3 -24.39 16.14 -4.69
CA PRO A 3 -24.35 17.35 -3.89
C PRO A 3 -24.79 18.58 -4.69
N ALA A 4 -25.49 19.52 -4.05
CA ALA A 4 -26.00 20.73 -4.70
C ALA A 4 -24.92 21.80 -4.94
N GLY A 5 -23.77 21.69 -4.28
CA GLY A 5 -22.68 22.64 -4.35
C GLY A 5 -21.31 21.99 -4.15
N GLU A 6 -20.27 22.74 -4.47
CA GLU A 6 -18.88 22.32 -4.33
C GLU A 6 -18.28 22.92 -3.06
N GLU A 7 -17.81 22.05 -2.16
CA GLU A 7 -17.01 22.45 -1.02
C GLU A 7 -15.56 22.04 -1.30
N LEU A 8 -14.84 22.84 -2.09
CA LEU A 8 -13.40 22.65 -2.25
C LEU A 8 -12.69 23.23 -1.02
N VAL A 9 -11.66 22.55 -0.53
CA VAL A 9 -10.71 23.15 0.40
C VAL A 9 -10.01 24.31 -0.33
N PRO A 10 -10.05 25.55 0.20
CA PRO A 10 -9.42 26.69 -0.45
C PRO A 10 -7.92 26.49 -0.65
N ALA A 11 -7.37 27.00 -1.76
CA ALA A 11 -5.96 26.78 -2.13
C ALA A 11 -4.93 27.19 -1.06
N GLY A 12 -5.24 28.20 -0.22
CA GLY A 12 -4.37 28.61 0.89
C GLY A 12 -4.40 27.69 2.11
N GLN A 13 -5.31 26.71 2.15
CA GLN A 13 -5.49 25.72 3.21
C GLN A 13 -5.27 24.29 2.72
N ALA A 14 -5.29 24.06 1.40
CA ALA A 14 -5.11 22.75 0.80
C ALA A 14 -3.64 22.29 0.88
N THR A 15 -3.45 21.00 1.14
CA THR A 15 -2.15 20.33 0.99
C THR A 15 -1.93 20.06 -0.49
N THR A 16 -0.91 20.70 -1.07
CA THR A 16 -0.66 20.62 -2.52
C THR A 16 0.79 20.36 -2.85
N LEU A 17 1.03 19.60 -3.91
CA LEU A 17 2.33 19.49 -4.58
C LEU A 17 2.26 20.24 -5.91
N TRP A 18 3.21 21.14 -6.19
CA TRP A 18 3.13 22.01 -7.37
C TRP A 18 4.45 22.07 -8.15
N TYR A 19 4.32 22.30 -9.47
CA TYR A 19 5.42 22.26 -10.42
C TYR A 19 5.27 23.36 -11.49
N PRO A 20 6.38 23.95 -11.97
CA PRO A 20 6.37 25.08 -12.90
C PRO A 20 6.40 24.67 -14.38
N ALA A 21 6.41 23.37 -14.70
CA ALA A 21 6.48 22.88 -16.08
C ALA A 21 5.63 21.60 -16.27
N PRO A 22 5.12 21.33 -17.48
CA PRO A 22 4.50 20.04 -17.82
C PRO A 22 5.45 18.87 -17.59
N ALA A 23 4.91 17.67 -17.39
CA ALA A 23 5.73 16.47 -17.36
C ALA A 23 6.27 16.14 -18.76
N SER A 24 7.50 15.64 -18.83
CA SER A 24 8.03 14.98 -20.00
C SER A 24 7.40 13.59 -20.17
N GLU A 25 6.87 13.27 -21.34
CA GLU A 25 6.27 11.94 -21.59
C GLU A 25 7.28 10.80 -21.40
N ALA A 26 8.54 11.02 -21.80
CA ALA A 26 9.62 10.05 -21.59
C ALA A 26 9.91 9.79 -20.09
N LYS A 27 9.41 10.64 -19.20
CA LYS A 27 9.55 10.55 -17.74
C LYS A 27 8.18 10.52 -17.04
N ILE A 28 7.15 10.03 -17.72
CA ILE A 28 5.78 10.06 -17.20
C ILE A 28 5.64 9.37 -15.84
N ILE A 29 6.44 8.34 -15.55
CA ILE A 29 6.41 7.65 -14.26
C ILE A 29 7.03 8.49 -13.13
N GLN A 30 8.03 9.35 -13.42
CA GLN A 30 8.67 10.22 -12.43
C GLN A 30 8.02 11.60 -12.29
N GLU A 31 7.39 12.10 -13.36
CA GLU A 31 6.89 13.47 -13.42
C GLU A 31 5.36 13.55 -13.52
N GLY A 32 4.69 12.50 -13.98
CA GLY A 32 3.24 12.43 -14.11
C GLY A 32 2.53 12.53 -12.77
N LEU A 33 1.44 13.29 -12.70
CA LEU A 33 0.67 13.40 -11.46
C LEU A 33 -0.36 12.26 -11.39
N PRO A 34 -0.34 11.44 -10.34
CA PRO A 34 -1.27 10.32 -10.21
C PRO A 34 -2.67 10.80 -9.87
N ILE A 35 -3.68 10.26 -10.54
CA ILE A 35 -5.09 10.27 -10.13
C ILE A 35 -5.62 8.83 -10.12
N GLY A 36 -6.66 8.55 -9.34
CA GLY A 36 -7.26 7.22 -9.30
C GLY A 36 -8.55 7.18 -8.50
N ASN A 37 -9.39 6.18 -8.80
CA ASN A 37 -10.68 5.98 -8.14
C ASN A 37 -10.80 4.63 -7.40
N GLY A 38 -9.67 3.97 -7.16
CA GLY A 38 -9.59 2.61 -6.60
C GLY A 38 -9.70 1.48 -7.63
N ARG A 39 -9.97 1.80 -8.90
CA ARG A 39 -10.02 0.83 -10.02
C ARG A 39 -9.29 1.33 -11.26
N ILE A 40 -9.65 2.51 -11.77
CA ILE A 40 -8.94 3.19 -12.86
C ILE A 40 -7.96 4.18 -12.23
N GLY A 41 -6.70 4.09 -12.65
CA GLY A 41 -5.67 5.09 -12.37
C GLY A 41 -5.23 5.79 -13.65
N ALA A 42 -4.69 7.01 -13.50
CA ALA A 42 -3.98 7.67 -14.57
C ALA A 42 -2.79 8.51 -14.09
N LEU A 43 -1.77 8.62 -14.94
CA LEU A 43 -0.69 9.60 -14.80
C LEU A 43 -0.94 10.76 -15.76
N VAL A 44 -1.03 11.99 -15.24
CA VAL A 44 -1.35 13.20 -16.00
C VAL A 44 -0.08 13.99 -16.37
N GLY A 45 0.10 14.26 -17.67
CA GLY A 45 1.26 15.01 -18.18
C GLY A 45 1.16 16.52 -18.03
N GLY A 46 0.07 17.10 -18.53
CA GLY A 46 -0.35 18.46 -18.26
C GLY A 46 0.12 19.55 -19.23
N ASP A 47 0.51 19.20 -20.45
CA ASP A 47 0.92 20.19 -21.45
C ASP A 47 -0.29 20.93 -22.06
N PRO A 48 -0.29 22.29 -22.10
CA PRO A 48 -1.39 23.06 -22.66
C PRO A 48 -1.64 22.84 -24.16
N ALA A 49 -0.64 22.52 -24.97
CA ALA A 49 -0.81 22.31 -26.40
C ALA A 49 -1.02 20.83 -26.76
N ALA A 50 -0.31 19.92 -26.10
CA ALA A 50 -0.25 18.50 -26.43
C ALA A 50 -0.20 17.62 -25.16
N ASP A 51 -1.34 17.50 -24.49
CA ASP A 51 -1.46 16.76 -23.25
C ASP A 51 -1.55 15.25 -23.46
N PHE A 52 -1.22 14.49 -22.43
CA PHE A 52 -1.31 13.04 -22.42
C PHE A 52 -1.63 12.48 -21.03
N LEU A 53 -2.42 11.42 -20.99
CA LEU A 53 -2.68 10.62 -19.79
C LEU A 53 -2.39 9.15 -20.08
N TYR A 54 -1.73 8.47 -19.16
CA TYR A 54 -1.52 7.02 -19.20
C TYR A 54 -2.50 6.37 -18.25
N LEU A 55 -3.44 5.58 -18.77
CA LEU A 55 -4.52 4.98 -17.99
C LEU A 55 -4.24 3.50 -17.72
N ALA A 56 -4.53 3.06 -16.51
CA ALA A 56 -4.55 1.64 -16.14
C ALA A 56 -5.90 1.27 -15.51
N ASP A 57 -6.25 -0.01 -15.60
CA ASP A 57 -7.37 -0.60 -14.88
C ASP A 57 -6.84 -1.75 -14.04
N ALA A 58 -7.17 -1.77 -12.74
CA ALA A 58 -6.68 -2.74 -11.78
C ALA A 58 -6.87 -4.21 -12.21
N SER A 59 -7.89 -4.47 -13.03
CA SER A 59 -8.27 -5.82 -13.48
C SER A 59 -7.76 -6.18 -14.88
N LEU A 60 -7.03 -5.29 -15.56
CA LEU A 60 -6.49 -5.55 -16.90
C LEU A 60 -5.20 -6.38 -16.82
N TRP A 61 -5.39 -7.68 -16.66
CA TRP A 61 -4.33 -8.66 -16.45
C TRP A 61 -4.30 -9.72 -17.55
N THR A 62 -3.11 -10.05 -18.01
CA THR A 62 -2.87 -11.32 -18.74
C THR A 62 -2.70 -12.48 -17.76
N GLY A 63 -2.37 -13.68 -18.24
CA GLY A 63 -2.12 -14.85 -17.39
C GLY A 63 -3.38 -15.59 -16.96
N GLY A 64 -3.23 -16.44 -15.96
CA GLY A 64 -4.31 -17.28 -15.45
C GLY A 64 -3.97 -17.93 -14.10
N PRO A 65 -4.56 -19.09 -13.78
CA PRO A 65 -4.34 -19.75 -12.49
C PRO A 65 -2.90 -20.22 -12.22
N ASN A 66 -2.01 -20.19 -13.23
CA ASN A 66 -0.59 -20.54 -13.15
C ASN A 66 -0.24 -21.64 -12.12
N ASP A 67 -0.87 -22.81 -12.27
CA ASP A 67 -0.91 -23.88 -11.28
C ASP A 67 -0.15 -25.12 -11.76
N VAL A 68 0.98 -24.91 -12.43
CA VAL A 68 1.87 -25.96 -12.92
C VAL A 68 3.30 -25.61 -12.56
N LEU A 69 3.98 -26.53 -11.86
CA LEU A 69 5.40 -26.40 -11.54
C LEU A 69 6.28 -26.73 -12.76
N GLN A 70 7.34 -25.96 -12.91
CA GLN A 70 8.48 -26.23 -13.79
C GLN A 70 9.35 -27.35 -13.21
N ASP A 71 10.32 -27.84 -14.00
CA ASP A 71 11.19 -28.95 -13.61
C ASP A 71 12.05 -28.64 -12.38
N ASP A 72 12.36 -27.36 -12.16
CA ASP A 72 13.09 -26.89 -10.97
C ASP A 72 12.21 -26.68 -9.73
N GLY A 73 10.89 -26.86 -9.85
CA GLY A 73 9.93 -26.66 -8.77
C GLY A 73 9.37 -25.26 -8.63
N GLN A 74 9.70 -24.33 -9.53
CA GLN A 74 9.12 -22.98 -9.56
C GLN A 74 7.81 -22.97 -10.35
N PHE A 75 6.92 -22.04 -10.03
CA PHE A 75 5.90 -21.62 -10.97
C PHE A 75 6.51 -20.71 -12.03
N PRO A 76 6.04 -20.76 -13.29
CA PRO A 76 6.41 -19.78 -14.31
C PRO A 76 6.24 -18.36 -13.77
N TYR A 77 7.20 -17.48 -14.02
CA TYR A 77 7.13 -16.09 -13.62
C TYR A 77 7.43 -15.20 -14.83
N GLU A 78 6.42 -15.10 -15.70
CA GLU A 78 6.47 -14.42 -16.99
C GLU A 78 5.08 -13.78 -17.31
N THR A 79 4.96 -13.14 -18.47
CA THR A 79 3.77 -12.34 -18.82
C THR A 79 2.60 -13.11 -19.43
N GLU A 80 2.81 -14.37 -19.80
CA GLU A 80 1.92 -15.25 -20.53
C GLU A 80 1.13 -16.20 -19.62
N LYS A 81 1.81 -16.99 -18.78
CA LYS A 81 1.21 -17.96 -17.85
C LYS A 81 0.87 -17.31 -16.51
N PHE A 82 1.84 -16.67 -15.86
CA PHE A 82 1.59 -15.94 -14.61
C PHE A 82 0.78 -14.67 -14.90
N GLY A 83 1.18 -13.93 -15.92
CA GLY A 83 0.48 -12.73 -16.34
C GLY A 83 1.05 -11.46 -15.75
N THR A 84 0.60 -10.33 -16.28
CA THR A 84 1.04 -9.01 -15.87
C THR A 84 -0.10 -8.00 -15.92
N LEU A 85 -0.10 -7.07 -14.98
CA LEU A 85 -0.89 -5.84 -15.06
C LEU A 85 -0.32 -4.95 -16.16
N GLY A 86 -1.17 -4.34 -16.98
CA GLY A 86 -0.71 -3.37 -17.98
C GLY A 86 -1.63 -2.19 -18.19
N LEU A 87 -1.23 -1.33 -19.12
CA LEU A 87 -1.96 -0.12 -19.48
C LEU A 87 -3.29 -0.45 -20.16
N LEU A 88 -4.33 0.29 -19.79
CA LEU A 88 -5.59 0.26 -20.51
C LEU A 88 -5.49 1.06 -21.80
N ALA A 89 -5.08 2.32 -21.72
CA ALA A 89 -5.04 3.23 -22.86
C ALA A 89 -4.04 4.36 -22.62
N LYS A 90 -3.66 5.07 -23.70
CA LYS A 90 -3.14 6.44 -23.59
C LYS A 90 -4.18 7.40 -24.14
N LEU A 91 -4.46 8.47 -23.43
CA LEU A 91 -5.29 9.56 -23.95
C LEU A 91 -4.38 10.69 -24.40
N ARG A 92 -4.62 11.23 -25.60
CA ARG A 92 -4.01 12.47 -26.07
C ARG A 92 -5.06 13.58 -26.10
N ILE A 93 -4.67 14.78 -25.73
CA ILE A 93 -5.50 15.98 -25.87
C ILE A 93 -4.69 17.02 -26.64
N ALA A 94 -5.10 17.31 -27.86
CA ALA A 94 -4.46 18.31 -28.70
C ALA A 94 -5.24 19.62 -28.66
N VAL A 95 -4.56 20.69 -28.26
CA VAL A 95 -5.03 22.08 -28.36
C VAL A 95 -3.93 22.90 -29.04
N PRO A 96 -3.69 22.71 -30.36
CA PRO A 96 -2.47 23.18 -31.02
C PRO A 96 -2.22 24.69 -30.92
N ALA A 97 -3.28 25.48 -30.74
CA ALA A 97 -3.18 26.92 -30.57
C ALA A 97 -2.45 27.32 -29.28
N HIS A 98 -2.51 26.53 -28.21
CA HIS A 98 -2.05 26.88 -26.87
C HIS A 98 -0.54 26.63 -26.67
N THR A 99 0.28 26.99 -27.64
CA THR A 99 1.73 27.03 -27.52
C THR A 99 2.19 28.39 -26.97
N GLY A 100 3.40 28.45 -26.38
CA GLY A 100 3.98 29.70 -25.87
C GLY A 100 3.21 30.32 -24.72
N VAL A 101 2.64 29.50 -23.84
CA VAL A 101 1.90 29.96 -22.66
C VAL A 101 2.81 30.61 -21.63
N THR A 102 2.23 31.42 -20.75
CA THR A 102 2.90 32.06 -19.61
C THR A 102 2.20 31.68 -18.31
N ASP A 103 2.77 32.01 -17.14
CA ASP A 103 2.20 31.75 -15.83
C ASP A 103 1.73 30.29 -15.63
N TYR A 104 2.48 29.33 -16.19
CA TYR A 104 2.15 27.92 -16.10
C TYR A 104 2.37 27.40 -14.68
N ARG A 105 1.41 26.62 -14.19
CA ARG A 105 1.52 25.85 -12.96
C ARG A 105 0.67 24.60 -13.07
N ARG A 106 1.23 23.44 -12.73
CA ARG A 106 0.47 22.21 -12.45
C ARG A 106 0.54 21.87 -10.97
N THR A 107 -0.53 21.33 -10.42
CA THR A 107 -0.68 21.08 -8.99
C THR A 107 -1.44 19.77 -8.78
N LEU A 108 -0.89 18.89 -7.95
CA LEU A 108 -1.63 17.80 -7.34
C LEU A 108 -2.19 18.31 -6.01
N ASP A 109 -3.51 18.47 -5.96
CA ASP A 109 -4.26 18.88 -4.78
C ASP A 109 -4.69 17.63 -4.01
N LEU A 110 -3.93 17.31 -2.96
CA LEU A 110 -4.19 16.15 -2.11
C LEU A 110 -5.46 16.33 -1.29
N SER A 111 -5.86 17.56 -0.95
CA SER A 111 -7.03 17.82 -0.13
C SER A 111 -8.35 17.62 -0.88
N ASN A 112 -8.35 17.90 -2.18
CA ASN A 112 -9.55 17.77 -3.01
C ASN A 112 -9.52 16.56 -3.96
N GLY A 113 -8.39 15.87 -4.08
CA GLY A 113 -8.25 14.70 -4.95
C GLY A 113 -8.21 15.07 -6.44
N LEU A 114 -7.54 16.18 -6.79
CA LEU A 114 -7.56 16.76 -8.13
C LEU A 114 -6.14 17.01 -8.65
N VAL A 115 -5.93 16.87 -9.95
CA VAL A 115 -4.85 17.57 -10.63
C VAL A 115 -5.41 18.84 -11.26
N VAL A 116 -4.76 19.97 -11.01
CA VAL A 116 -5.16 21.29 -11.52
C VAL A 116 -3.99 21.92 -12.27
N ILE A 117 -4.27 22.46 -13.46
CA ILE A 117 -3.29 23.16 -14.28
C ILE A 117 -3.83 24.53 -14.61
N THR A 118 -3.02 25.56 -14.41
CA THR A 118 -3.35 26.94 -14.80
C THR A 118 -2.25 27.51 -15.67
N TYR A 119 -2.63 28.29 -16.67
CA TYR A 119 -1.70 29.00 -17.56
C TYR A 119 -2.40 30.17 -18.22
N ARG A 120 -1.62 31.09 -18.81
CA ARG A 120 -2.12 32.18 -19.64
C ARG A 120 -1.80 31.96 -21.11
N TYR A 121 -2.79 32.14 -21.96
CA TYR A 121 -2.65 32.16 -23.40
C TYR A 121 -3.33 33.41 -23.95
N ARG A 122 -2.58 34.24 -24.70
CA ARG A 122 -3.04 35.52 -25.25
C ARG A 122 -3.77 36.42 -24.22
N GLY A 123 -3.25 36.48 -22.99
CA GLY A 123 -3.80 37.29 -21.90
C GLY A 123 -4.99 36.68 -21.14
N VAL A 124 -5.54 35.55 -21.59
CA VAL A 124 -6.64 34.85 -20.92
C VAL A 124 -6.07 33.76 -20.00
N GLN A 125 -6.59 33.66 -18.78
CA GLN A 125 -6.23 32.61 -17.84
C GLN A 125 -7.08 31.36 -18.07
N TYR A 126 -6.44 30.25 -18.37
CA TYR A 126 -7.05 28.95 -18.56
C TYR A 126 -6.83 28.07 -17.33
N ARG A 127 -7.77 27.15 -17.10
CA ARG A 127 -7.72 26.13 -16.06
C ARG A 127 -8.08 24.77 -16.63
N ARG A 128 -7.30 23.75 -16.28
CA ARG A 128 -7.61 22.35 -16.53
C ARG A 128 -7.71 21.59 -15.22
N GLU A 129 -8.67 20.69 -15.12
CA GLU A 129 -8.89 19.86 -13.93
C GLU A 129 -9.02 18.40 -14.35
N TYR A 130 -8.37 17.52 -13.62
CA TYR A 130 -8.34 16.09 -13.89
C TYR A 130 -8.64 15.34 -12.59
N PHE A 131 -9.54 14.38 -12.66
CA PHE A 131 -9.86 13.50 -11.54
C PHE A 131 -10.48 12.20 -12.01
N ALA A 132 -10.30 11.14 -11.22
CA ALA A 132 -10.97 9.87 -11.42
C ALA A 132 -12.07 9.77 -10.36
N SER A 133 -13.33 9.94 -10.78
CA SER A 133 -14.48 9.89 -9.88
C SER A 133 -14.79 8.44 -9.54
N HIS A 134 -14.80 8.12 -8.24
CA HIS A 134 -15.23 6.82 -7.74
C HIS A 134 -16.75 6.64 -7.85
N PRO A 135 -17.60 7.58 -7.38
CA PRO A 135 -19.05 7.42 -7.48
C PRO A 135 -19.61 7.36 -8.91
N ASP A 136 -18.93 8.01 -9.86
CA ASP A 136 -19.33 8.01 -11.27
C ASP A 136 -18.59 6.96 -12.11
N ASP A 137 -17.53 6.37 -11.54
CA ASP A 137 -16.66 5.38 -12.16
C ASP A 137 -16.10 5.78 -13.54
N VAL A 138 -15.56 7.01 -13.62
CA VAL A 138 -15.02 7.64 -14.84
C VAL A 138 -13.80 8.51 -14.54
N VAL A 139 -12.96 8.73 -15.55
CA VAL A 139 -11.94 9.79 -15.55
C VAL A 139 -12.51 11.02 -16.25
N VAL A 140 -12.34 12.19 -15.63
CA VAL A 140 -12.90 13.46 -16.09
C VAL A 140 -11.76 14.45 -16.31
N ILE A 141 -11.79 15.11 -17.47
CA ILE A 141 -10.97 16.29 -17.75
C ILE A 141 -11.90 17.47 -18.04
N ARG A 142 -11.71 18.58 -17.34
CA ARG A 142 -12.45 19.83 -17.57
C ARG A 142 -11.50 20.92 -18.02
N LEU A 143 -11.79 21.58 -19.14
CA LEU A 143 -11.02 22.70 -19.68
C LEU A 143 -11.90 23.97 -19.60
N SER A 144 -11.41 25.01 -18.93
CA SER A 144 -12.18 26.24 -18.68
C SER A 144 -11.33 27.50 -18.70
N GLY A 145 -11.98 28.67 -18.62
CA GLY A 145 -11.35 29.99 -18.52
C GLY A 145 -11.43 30.83 -19.81
N GLY A 146 -11.64 30.19 -20.95
CA GLY A 146 -11.82 30.87 -22.25
C GLY A 146 -12.11 29.87 -23.37
N PRO A 147 -12.40 30.35 -24.59
CA PRO A 147 -12.63 29.48 -25.74
C PRO A 147 -11.43 28.57 -26.00
N VAL A 148 -11.70 27.29 -26.19
CA VAL A 148 -10.73 26.25 -26.55
C VAL A 148 -11.30 25.41 -27.68
N THR A 149 -10.47 25.08 -28.66
CA THR A 149 -10.81 24.15 -29.75
C THR A 149 -9.69 23.14 -29.86
N GLY A 150 -10.05 21.86 -29.97
CA GLY A 150 -9.07 20.79 -29.97
C GLY A 150 -9.67 19.44 -30.29
N SER A 151 -8.87 18.41 -30.08
CA SER A 151 -9.25 17.02 -30.27
C SER A 151 -8.72 16.13 -29.16
N VAL A 152 -9.36 14.97 -29.03
CA VAL A 152 -8.90 13.87 -28.19
C VAL A 152 -8.67 12.63 -29.06
N SER A 153 -7.57 11.93 -28.76
CA SER A 153 -7.29 10.61 -29.34
C SER A 153 -7.17 9.60 -28.20
N LEU A 154 -7.89 8.49 -28.31
CA LEU A 154 -7.77 7.36 -27.40
C LEU A 154 -6.90 6.31 -28.08
N GLU A 155 -5.66 6.19 -27.63
CA GLU A 155 -4.66 5.29 -28.18
C GLU A 155 -4.71 3.92 -27.47
N PRO A 156 -5.03 2.83 -28.19
CA PRO A 156 -4.87 1.48 -27.69
C PRO A 156 -3.38 1.16 -27.45
N THR A 157 -3.08 0.23 -26.53
CA THR A 157 -1.69 -0.04 -26.11
C THR A 157 -1.15 -1.39 -26.60
N ARG A 158 -1.99 -2.20 -27.24
CA ARG A 158 -1.68 -3.56 -27.75
C ARG A 158 -2.24 -3.79 -29.16
N GLY A 159 -2.49 -2.73 -29.92
CA GLY A 159 -3.00 -2.81 -31.29
C GLY A 159 -4.48 -3.21 -31.40
N GLU A 160 -5.25 -2.96 -30.34
CA GLU A 160 -6.68 -3.23 -30.29
C GLU A 160 -7.43 -2.51 -31.44
N PRO A 161 -8.40 -3.16 -32.11
CA PRO A 161 -9.15 -2.55 -33.19
C PRO A 161 -10.08 -1.45 -32.66
N ALA A 162 -10.23 -0.38 -33.46
CA ALA A 162 -11.20 0.66 -33.19
C ALA A 162 -12.64 0.10 -33.17
N ALA A 163 -13.44 0.56 -32.20
CA ALA A 163 -14.83 0.16 -32.00
C ALA A 163 -15.78 1.38 -32.13
N GLY A 164 -15.52 2.20 -33.16
CA GLY A 164 -16.16 3.49 -33.41
C GLY A 164 -15.25 4.68 -33.07
N ALA A 165 -15.77 5.90 -33.25
CA ALA A 165 -15.04 7.11 -32.90
C ALA A 165 -14.80 7.20 -31.38
N GLY A 166 -13.52 7.26 -30.97
CA GLY A 166 -13.15 7.40 -29.57
C GLY A 166 -13.42 6.15 -28.70
N ALA A 167 -13.39 4.95 -29.27
CA ALA A 167 -13.52 3.71 -28.51
C ALA A 167 -12.73 2.55 -29.14
N PHE A 168 -12.32 1.59 -28.33
CA PHE A 168 -11.76 0.32 -28.77
C PHE A 168 -12.21 -0.82 -27.85
N THR A 169 -12.05 -2.06 -28.31
CA THR A 169 -12.27 -3.27 -27.52
C THR A 169 -11.11 -4.24 -27.77
N GLY A 170 -10.77 -5.02 -26.74
CA GLY A 170 -9.77 -6.08 -26.83
C GLY A 170 -10.19 -7.30 -26.03
N ALA A 171 -9.46 -8.39 -26.26
CA ALA A 171 -9.55 -9.60 -25.45
C ALA A 171 -8.18 -10.26 -25.34
N PHE A 172 -7.85 -10.81 -24.17
CA PHE A 172 -6.66 -11.62 -23.98
C PHE A 172 -6.93 -13.11 -24.24
N ALA A 173 -5.86 -13.88 -24.41
CA ALA A 173 -5.95 -15.33 -24.62
C ALA A 173 -6.61 -16.07 -23.45
N ASN A 174 -6.59 -15.49 -22.24
CA ASN A 174 -7.27 -16.02 -21.06
C ASN A 174 -8.78 -15.76 -21.04
N GLY A 175 -9.34 -15.08 -22.06
CA GLY A 175 -10.76 -14.77 -22.17
C GLY A 175 -11.20 -13.46 -21.51
N LEU A 176 -10.30 -12.73 -20.84
CA LEU A 176 -10.58 -11.40 -20.31
C LEU A 176 -10.85 -10.44 -21.48
N LYS A 177 -12.08 -9.93 -21.55
CA LYS A 177 -12.49 -8.86 -22.48
C LYS A 177 -12.35 -7.52 -21.79
N TYR A 178 -11.98 -6.50 -22.55
CA TYR A 178 -11.83 -5.14 -22.05
C TYR A 178 -12.14 -4.11 -23.12
N ALA A 179 -12.48 -2.90 -22.68
CA ALA A 179 -12.79 -1.78 -23.56
C ALA A 179 -12.50 -0.45 -22.88
N CYS A 180 -12.33 0.59 -23.69
CA CYS A 180 -12.23 1.97 -23.23
C CYS A 180 -12.91 2.90 -24.25
N THR A 181 -13.49 4.00 -23.77
CA THR A 181 -14.20 4.97 -24.59
C THR A 181 -14.12 6.39 -24.04
N VAL A 182 -14.14 7.37 -24.93
CA VAL A 182 -14.36 8.79 -24.65
C VAL A 182 -15.79 9.18 -25.04
N ALA A 183 -16.52 9.85 -24.15
CA ALA A 183 -17.84 10.36 -24.43
C ALA A 183 -17.81 11.69 -25.22
N GLY A 184 -18.85 11.94 -26.04
CA GLY A 184 -19.08 13.26 -26.66
C GLY A 184 -18.35 13.50 -27.99
N GLY A 185 -17.58 12.53 -28.49
CA GLY A 185 -16.83 12.63 -29.74
C GLY A 185 -15.34 12.90 -29.53
N THR A 186 -14.59 13.02 -30.63
CA THR A 186 -13.12 13.18 -30.63
C THR A 186 -12.67 14.61 -30.89
N THR A 187 -13.59 15.54 -31.12
CA THR A 187 -13.31 16.97 -31.29
C THR A 187 -14.16 17.77 -30.33
N PHE A 188 -13.64 18.91 -29.89
CA PHE A 188 -14.36 19.78 -28.97
C PHE A 188 -14.11 21.25 -29.32
N SER A 189 -15.10 22.08 -29.01
CA SER A 189 -14.99 23.53 -29.05
C SER A 189 -15.92 24.15 -28.02
N GLY A 190 -15.44 25.11 -27.22
CA GLY A 190 -16.25 25.77 -26.20
C GLY A 190 -15.41 26.50 -25.15
N SER A 191 -16.07 27.17 -24.20
CA SER A 191 -15.40 27.88 -23.09
C SER A 191 -15.35 27.08 -21.78
N ASP A 192 -16.15 26.02 -21.68
CA ASP A 192 -16.15 25.05 -20.59
C ASP A 192 -16.37 23.66 -21.22
N VAL A 193 -15.28 22.96 -21.47
CA VAL A 193 -15.27 21.66 -22.16
C VAL A 193 -15.08 20.55 -21.13
N VAL A 194 -15.90 19.50 -21.22
CA VAL A 194 -15.81 18.32 -20.37
C VAL A 194 -15.54 17.11 -21.24
N ILE A 195 -14.43 16.42 -20.97
CA ILE A 195 -14.05 15.16 -21.58
C ILE A 195 -14.21 14.09 -20.51
N VAL A 196 -14.95 13.03 -20.84
CA VAL A 196 -15.20 11.92 -19.92
C VAL A 196 -14.74 10.61 -20.54
N LEU A 197 -13.97 9.84 -19.79
CA LEU A 197 -13.50 8.52 -20.17
C LEU A 197 -14.01 7.46 -19.22
N SER A 198 -14.36 6.31 -19.79
CA SER A 198 -14.63 5.09 -19.03
C SER A 198 -13.97 3.93 -19.73
N GLY A 199 -13.45 3.00 -18.95
CA GLY A 199 -13.09 1.68 -19.44
C GLY A 199 -13.27 0.64 -18.36
N GLY A 200 -12.95 -0.60 -18.68
CA GLY A 200 -13.01 -1.71 -17.75
C GLY A 200 -12.91 -3.05 -18.46
N THR A 201 -12.99 -4.10 -17.66
CA THR A 201 -12.89 -5.49 -18.11
C THR A 201 -14.17 -6.25 -17.75
N ASN A 202 -14.21 -7.54 -18.08
CA ASN A 202 -15.21 -8.47 -17.57
C ASN A 202 -14.73 -9.31 -16.38
N TYR A 203 -13.73 -8.85 -15.64
CA TYR A 203 -13.29 -9.48 -14.40
C TYR A 203 -14.39 -9.47 -13.32
N VAL A 204 -14.45 -10.54 -12.53
CA VAL A 204 -15.24 -10.63 -11.30
C VAL A 204 -14.44 -11.43 -10.25
N PRO A 205 -14.41 -11.04 -8.97
CA PRO A 205 -13.65 -11.76 -7.93
C PRO A 205 -14.40 -13.04 -7.47
N ASP A 206 -14.58 -13.99 -8.39
CA ASP A 206 -15.31 -15.24 -8.14
C ASP A 206 -14.59 -16.44 -8.80
N ALA A 207 -13.94 -17.25 -7.97
CA ALA A 207 -13.23 -18.45 -8.42
C ALA A 207 -14.15 -19.47 -9.12
N ALA A 208 -15.43 -19.58 -8.73
CA ALA A 208 -16.37 -20.51 -9.36
C ALA A 208 -16.69 -20.11 -10.82
N ARG A 209 -16.56 -18.81 -11.12
CA ARG A 209 -16.70 -18.24 -12.46
C ARG A 209 -15.36 -18.11 -13.18
N LYS A 210 -14.28 -18.68 -12.64
CA LYS A 210 -12.90 -18.51 -13.13
C LYS A 210 -12.54 -17.03 -13.29
N PHE A 211 -13.07 -16.21 -12.39
CA PHE A 211 -12.88 -14.77 -12.32
C PHE A 211 -13.35 -13.96 -13.54
N LEU A 212 -14.24 -14.53 -14.37
CA LEU A 212 -14.76 -13.86 -15.56
C LEU A 212 -16.29 -13.85 -15.58
N ASP A 213 -16.86 -12.66 -15.79
CA ASP A 213 -18.26 -12.51 -16.19
C ASP A 213 -18.39 -12.59 -17.71
N THR A 214 -18.69 -13.77 -18.23
CA THR A 214 -18.83 -13.98 -19.68
C THR A 214 -20.06 -13.29 -20.28
N SER A 215 -21.02 -12.87 -19.45
CA SER A 215 -22.23 -12.16 -19.87
C SER A 215 -22.03 -10.65 -19.98
N LEU A 216 -20.96 -10.12 -19.37
CA LEU A 216 -20.68 -8.68 -19.39
C LEU A 216 -20.04 -8.26 -20.72
N ASP A 217 -20.61 -7.22 -21.33
CA ASP A 217 -19.98 -6.46 -22.42
C ASP A 217 -19.29 -5.20 -21.83
N PRO A 218 -17.95 -5.18 -21.74
CA PRO A 218 -17.22 -4.03 -21.21
C PRO A 218 -17.44 -2.74 -21.99
N LEU A 219 -17.60 -2.82 -23.33
CA LEU A 219 -17.77 -1.63 -24.16
C LEU A 219 -19.13 -0.99 -23.94
N ALA A 220 -20.20 -1.79 -23.89
CA ALA A 220 -21.54 -1.30 -23.59
C ALA A 220 -21.62 -0.67 -22.19
N LEU A 221 -20.96 -1.29 -21.20
CA LEU A 221 -20.86 -0.75 -19.84
C LEU A 221 -20.13 0.60 -19.82
N ALA A 222 -18.95 0.67 -20.46
CA ALA A 222 -18.13 1.88 -20.49
C ALA A 222 -18.84 3.03 -21.21
N LYS A 223 -19.49 2.77 -22.36
CA LYS A 223 -20.27 3.79 -23.08
C LYS A 223 -21.41 4.34 -22.23
N ARG A 224 -22.13 3.48 -21.51
CA ARG A 224 -23.22 3.89 -20.63
C ARG A 224 -22.73 4.79 -19.49
N LYS A 225 -21.64 4.41 -18.81
CA LYS A 225 -21.03 5.19 -17.72
C LYS A 225 -20.55 6.56 -18.21
N ALA A 226 -19.77 6.57 -19.29
CA ALA A 226 -19.20 7.80 -19.85
C ALA A 226 -20.29 8.77 -20.36
N ALA A 227 -21.33 8.26 -21.02
CA ALA A 227 -22.45 9.09 -21.48
C ALA A 227 -23.28 9.66 -20.31
N ALA A 228 -23.57 8.86 -19.28
CA ALA A 228 -24.30 9.31 -18.10
C ALA A 228 -23.52 10.39 -17.32
N ALA A 229 -22.20 10.24 -17.20
CA ALA A 229 -21.34 11.24 -16.57
C ALA A 229 -21.26 12.52 -17.42
N LEU A 230 -21.07 12.42 -18.75
CA LEU A 230 -21.05 13.60 -19.62
C LEU A 230 -22.34 14.42 -19.51
N ALA A 231 -23.50 13.76 -19.45
CA ALA A 231 -24.80 14.42 -19.28
C ALA A 231 -24.95 15.15 -17.92
N ALA A 232 -24.20 14.74 -16.88
CA ALA A 232 -24.23 15.41 -15.58
C ALA A 232 -23.49 16.76 -15.58
N GLY A 233 -22.48 16.93 -16.44
CA GLY A 233 -21.67 18.14 -16.55
C GLY A 233 -20.53 18.25 -15.54
N GLY A 234 -19.50 19.04 -15.88
CA GLY A 234 -18.21 19.05 -15.18
C GLY A 234 -18.28 19.51 -13.72
N GLY A 235 -19.06 20.54 -13.42
CA GLY A 235 -19.24 21.01 -12.04
C GLY A 235 -19.92 19.98 -11.14
N ALA A 236 -20.98 19.33 -11.63
CA ALA A 236 -21.67 18.29 -10.86
C ALA A 236 -20.81 17.05 -10.64
N LEU A 237 -20.01 16.64 -11.64
CA LEU A 237 -19.03 15.55 -11.50
C LEU A 237 -17.95 15.90 -10.46
N ARG A 238 -17.40 17.12 -10.52
CA ARG A 238 -16.40 17.59 -9.54
C ARG A 238 -16.97 17.63 -8.13
N ALA A 239 -18.19 18.16 -7.96
CA ALA A 239 -18.87 18.19 -6.66
C ALA A 239 -19.06 16.77 -6.08
N THR A 240 -19.53 15.82 -6.89
CA THR A 240 -19.68 14.42 -6.47
C THR A 240 -18.34 13.78 -6.09
N HIS A 241 -17.31 13.97 -6.92
CA HIS A 241 -15.96 13.44 -6.67
C HIS A 241 -15.38 13.96 -5.37
N VAL A 242 -15.36 15.29 -5.19
CA VAL A 242 -14.78 15.94 -4.00
C VAL A 242 -15.53 15.52 -2.74
N ALA A 243 -16.86 15.44 -2.80
CA ALA A 243 -17.66 15.02 -1.66
C ALA A 243 -17.42 13.55 -1.26
N ASP A 244 -17.16 12.65 -2.21
CA ASP A 244 -16.72 11.29 -1.90
C ASP A 244 -15.31 11.29 -1.34
N TYR A 245 -14.34 11.84 -2.08
CA TYR A 245 -12.93 11.84 -1.72
C TYR A 245 -12.66 12.41 -0.32
N ARG A 246 -13.26 13.57 -0.01
CA ARG A 246 -13.05 14.26 1.26
C ARG A 246 -13.59 13.49 2.47
N ARG A 247 -14.59 12.61 2.31
CA ARG A 247 -15.04 11.72 3.40
C ARG A 247 -13.95 10.77 3.89
N TRP A 248 -12.95 10.51 3.05
CA TRP A 248 -11.78 9.70 3.38
C TRP A 248 -10.62 10.59 3.81
N TYR A 249 -10.29 11.60 3.00
CA TYR A 249 -9.13 12.45 3.24
C TYR A 249 -9.25 13.23 4.55
N ASP A 250 -10.40 13.84 4.84
CA ASP A 250 -10.61 14.71 6.00
C ASP A 250 -10.65 13.95 7.33
N ARG A 251 -10.60 12.60 7.31
CA ARG A 251 -10.53 11.78 8.53
C ARG A 251 -9.25 11.99 9.33
N MET A 252 -8.17 12.45 8.69
CA MET A 252 -6.90 12.71 9.36
C MET A 252 -6.28 14.01 8.87
N SER A 253 -5.92 14.87 9.82
CA SER A 253 -5.12 16.07 9.61
C SER A 253 -3.73 15.85 10.20
N VAL A 254 -2.71 16.45 9.57
CA VAL A 254 -1.30 16.30 9.95
C VAL A 254 -0.66 17.68 9.94
N ASP A 255 -0.14 18.09 11.08
CA ASP A 255 0.67 19.28 11.29
C ASP A 255 1.90 18.87 12.11
N LEU A 256 3.07 18.83 11.47
CA LEU A 256 4.34 18.49 12.11
C LEU A 256 5.15 19.73 12.50
N GLY A 257 4.58 20.93 12.33
CA GLY A 257 5.24 22.22 12.50
C GLY A 257 5.35 23.01 11.20
N GLN A 258 5.85 24.25 11.33
CA GLN A 258 5.97 25.19 10.21
C GLN A 258 7.35 25.13 9.56
N SER A 259 7.38 25.04 8.23
CA SER A 259 8.63 25.06 7.47
C SER A 259 9.15 26.48 7.22
N PRO A 260 10.47 26.66 7.01
CA PRO A 260 11.06 27.95 6.70
C PRO A 260 10.42 28.60 5.45
N PRO A 261 10.18 29.92 5.45
CA PRO A 261 9.57 30.61 4.29
C PRO A 261 10.31 30.38 2.98
N ALA A 262 11.66 30.29 3.01
CA ALA A 262 12.48 30.01 1.84
C ALA A 262 12.15 28.64 1.21
N LYS A 263 11.94 27.58 2.01
CA LYS A 263 11.57 26.26 1.52
C LYS A 263 10.12 26.23 1.00
N ARG A 264 9.21 26.96 1.64
CA ARG A 264 7.80 27.07 1.24
C ARG A 264 7.58 27.77 -0.11
N ALA A 265 8.51 28.62 -0.52
CA ALA A 265 8.46 29.32 -1.79
C ALA A 265 8.89 28.45 -3.00
N LEU A 266 9.55 27.33 -2.76
CA LEU A 266 10.04 26.42 -3.79
C LEU A 266 8.91 25.55 -4.36
N ASP A 267 9.06 25.14 -5.62
CA ASP A 267 8.27 24.05 -6.18
C ASP A 267 8.64 22.73 -5.50
N THR A 268 7.78 21.73 -5.66
CA THR A 268 7.90 20.47 -4.92
C THR A 268 9.24 19.76 -5.17
N TRP A 269 9.76 19.77 -6.40
CA TRP A 269 11.03 19.10 -6.70
C TRP A 269 12.21 19.88 -6.12
N SER A 270 12.27 21.19 -6.36
CA SER A 270 13.34 22.03 -5.78
C SER A 270 13.34 22.00 -4.26
N ARG A 271 12.17 21.90 -3.62
CA ARG A 271 12.03 21.77 -2.17
C ARG A 271 12.57 20.45 -1.64
N LEU A 272 12.30 19.34 -2.35
CA LEU A 272 12.84 18.02 -2.01
C LEU A 272 14.38 18.01 -2.09
N VAL A 273 14.95 18.57 -3.16
CA VAL A 273 16.39 18.73 -3.32
C VAL A 273 16.98 19.57 -2.20
N ALA A 274 16.40 20.74 -1.91
CA ALA A 274 16.85 21.60 -0.82
C ALA A 274 16.73 20.94 0.56
N ARG A 275 15.75 20.04 0.77
CA ARG A 275 15.63 19.27 2.02
C ARG A 275 16.73 18.23 2.18
N HIS A 276 17.18 17.63 1.08
CA HIS A 276 18.28 16.68 1.07
C HIS A 276 19.65 17.35 1.26
N ASP A 277 19.89 18.44 0.54
CA ASP A 277 21.18 19.16 0.56
C ASP A 277 21.44 19.86 1.91
N ASP A 278 20.38 20.27 2.61
CA ASP A 278 20.45 20.83 3.96
C ASP A 278 19.66 19.96 4.95
N PRO A 279 20.27 18.84 5.43
CA PRO A 279 19.59 17.93 6.32
C PRO A 279 19.33 18.51 7.71
N ALA A 280 20.09 19.54 8.12
CA ALA A 280 20.03 20.16 9.45
C ALA A 280 18.82 21.10 9.60
N THR A 281 18.39 21.74 8.51
CA THR A 281 17.16 22.55 8.52
C THR A 281 15.94 21.69 8.22
N ALA A 282 15.10 21.44 9.23
CA ALA A 282 13.86 20.67 9.08
C ALA A 282 12.90 21.29 8.05
N ASP A 283 12.08 20.42 7.42
CA ASP A 283 10.97 20.83 6.55
C ASP A 283 9.69 20.06 6.91
N PRO A 284 9.11 20.32 8.10
CA PRO A 284 7.98 19.55 8.62
C PRO A 284 6.74 19.56 7.72
N GLU A 285 6.46 20.64 6.98
CA GLU A 285 5.33 20.67 6.04
C GLU A 285 5.57 19.78 4.81
N LEU A 286 6.82 19.66 4.31
CA LEU A 286 7.16 18.71 3.23
C LEU A 286 6.97 17.27 3.71
N GLU A 287 7.46 16.98 4.91
CA GLU A 287 7.37 15.66 5.54
C GLU A 287 5.90 15.29 5.84
N ALA A 288 5.10 16.23 6.36
CA ALA A 288 3.65 16.07 6.51
C ALA A 288 2.94 15.85 5.17
N SER A 289 3.37 16.53 4.10
CA SER A 289 2.83 16.33 2.75
C SER A 289 3.13 14.92 2.24
N TYR A 290 4.27 14.33 2.58
CA TYR A 290 4.61 12.95 2.20
C TYR A 290 3.71 11.92 2.90
N LEU A 291 3.40 12.12 4.19
CA LEU A 291 2.41 11.30 4.90
C LEU A 291 1.04 11.41 4.21
N GLN A 292 0.59 12.64 3.93
CA GLN A 292 -0.68 12.87 3.24
C GLN A 292 -0.67 12.31 1.80
N PHE A 293 0.48 12.26 1.13
CA PHE A 293 0.61 11.63 -0.17
C PHE A 293 0.43 10.11 -0.10
N GLY A 294 1.00 9.44 0.90
CA GLY A 294 0.72 8.01 1.15
C GLY A 294 -0.78 7.75 1.35
N ARG A 295 -1.46 8.58 2.14
CA ARG A 295 -2.93 8.51 2.31
C ARG A 295 -3.67 8.76 1.00
N TYR A 296 -3.24 9.75 0.21
CA TYR A 296 -3.80 10.03 -1.10
C TYR A 296 -3.71 8.81 -2.02
N LEU A 297 -2.55 8.14 -2.08
CA LEU A 297 -2.37 6.93 -2.89
C LEU A 297 -3.21 5.77 -2.37
N THR A 298 -3.38 5.61 -1.05
CA THR A 298 -4.29 4.61 -0.48
C THR A 298 -5.74 4.85 -0.91
N ILE A 299 -6.25 6.09 -0.81
CA ILE A 299 -7.63 6.43 -1.20
C ILE A 299 -7.85 6.25 -2.70
N THR A 300 -6.88 6.66 -3.52
CA THR A 300 -7.02 6.66 -4.98
C THR A 300 -6.65 5.33 -5.62
N GLY A 301 -5.90 4.48 -4.92
CA GLY A 301 -5.45 3.16 -5.38
C GLY A 301 -6.25 1.98 -4.85
N SER A 302 -6.95 2.10 -3.71
CA SER A 302 -7.67 0.97 -3.09
C SER A 302 -9.01 1.36 -2.46
N ARG A 303 -10.12 0.91 -3.07
CA ARG A 303 -11.50 1.18 -2.63
C ARG A 303 -12.33 -0.12 -2.58
N ASP A 304 -13.08 -0.42 -3.63
CA ASP A 304 -14.06 -1.53 -3.72
C ASP A 304 -13.69 -2.60 -4.77
N GLY A 305 -12.48 -2.49 -5.34
CA GLY A 305 -11.95 -3.41 -6.35
C GLY A 305 -10.83 -4.30 -5.83
N LEU A 306 -9.79 -4.44 -6.65
CA LEU A 306 -8.58 -5.17 -6.30
C LEU A 306 -7.66 -4.34 -5.38
N PRO A 307 -6.79 -4.98 -4.59
CA PRO A 307 -5.81 -4.28 -3.78
C PRO A 307 -4.72 -3.62 -4.62
N MET A 308 -3.88 -2.82 -3.99
CA MET A 308 -2.68 -2.28 -4.65
C MET A 308 -1.58 -3.35 -4.71
N GLY A 309 -1.14 -3.67 -5.92
CA GLY A 309 0.09 -4.42 -6.17
C GLY A 309 1.34 -3.52 -6.10
N LEU A 310 2.44 -3.98 -6.67
CA LEU A 310 3.77 -3.33 -6.61
C LEU A 310 3.81 -1.87 -7.09
N GLN A 311 3.01 -1.48 -8.10
CA GLN A 311 2.94 -0.09 -8.60
C GLN A 311 1.53 0.53 -8.47
N GLY A 312 0.64 -0.09 -7.69
CA GLY A 312 -0.75 0.34 -7.59
C GLY A 312 -1.44 0.44 -8.97
N LEU A 313 -2.07 1.59 -9.25
CA LEU A 313 -2.79 1.85 -10.51
C LEU A 313 -2.00 2.71 -11.52
N TRP A 314 -0.72 2.98 -11.27
CA TRP A 314 0.04 3.97 -12.04
C TRP A 314 1.16 3.30 -12.84
N GLN A 315 0.79 2.88 -14.03
CA GLN A 315 1.65 2.16 -14.96
C GLN A 315 2.16 3.09 -16.07
N ASN A 316 3.33 2.77 -16.64
CA ASN A 316 3.81 3.38 -17.88
C ASN A 316 4.11 2.35 -18.99
N SER A 317 3.93 1.05 -18.71
CA SER A 317 4.28 -0.06 -19.59
C SER A 317 3.25 -1.19 -19.52
N ASN A 318 3.26 -2.06 -20.52
CA ASN A 318 2.51 -3.33 -20.53
C ASN A 318 3.31 -4.52 -20.00
N THR A 319 4.57 -4.30 -19.66
CA THR A 319 5.48 -5.27 -19.06
C THR A 319 6.24 -4.59 -17.91
N PRO A 320 5.53 -4.10 -16.87
CA PRO A 320 6.19 -3.52 -15.70
C PRO A 320 7.10 -4.55 -15.02
N ASP A 321 8.15 -4.08 -14.35
CA ASP A 321 9.04 -4.92 -13.54
C ASP A 321 8.22 -5.72 -12.51
N TRP A 322 8.56 -7.00 -12.38
CA TRP A 322 7.86 -7.96 -11.50
C TRP A 322 6.34 -8.01 -11.74
N MET A 323 5.95 -7.79 -13.00
CA MET A 323 4.58 -7.90 -13.49
C MET A 323 3.60 -6.93 -12.81
N SER A 324 4.12 -6.00 -12.02
CA SER A 324 3.41 -5.19 -11.04
C SER A 324 2.47 -6.03 -10.14
N ASP A 325 2.96 -7.17 -9.66
CA ASP A 325 2.15 -8.18 -9.00
C ASP A 325 1.78 -7.91 -7.53
N TYR A 326 1.17 -8.91 -6.89
CA TYR A 326 1.02 -8.94 -5.44
C TYR A 326 2.16 -9.77 -4.86
N HIS A 327 3.24 -9.09 -4.47
CA HIS A 327 4.43 -9.70 -3.88
C HIS A 327 4.23 -9.93 -2.37
N THR A 328 4.34 -11.18 -1.92
CA THR A 328 3.80 -11.65 -0.64
C THR A 328 4.82 -11.80 0.48
N ASP A 329 6.06 -11.36 0.30
CA ASP A 329 7.15 -11.48 1.29
C ASP A 329 7.63 -10.13 1.84
N ILE A 330 6.88 -9.06 1.57
CA ILE A 330 6.91 -7.76 2.27
C ILE A 330 5.97 -6.76 1.60
N ASN A 331 5.94 -6.69 0.27
CA ASN A 331 5.45 -5.50 -0.45
C ASN A 331 3.93 -5.33 -0.33
N VAL A 332 3.14 -6.37 -0.62
CA VAL A 332 1.67 -6.27 -0.49
C VAL A 332 1.28 -6.04 0.97
N GLN A 333 2.02 -6.57 1.94
CA GLN A 333 1.76 -6.29 3.34
C GLN A 333 2.11 -4.84 3.70
N MET A 334 3.24 -4.33 3.21
CA MET A 334 3.66 -2.94 3.40
C MET A 334 2.67 -1.94 2.81
N ASN A 335 2.08 -2.26 1.65
CA ASN A 335 1.04 -1.45 1.04
C ASN A 335 -0.14 -1.19 1.98
N TYR A 336 -0.39 -2.09 2.94
CA TYR A 336 -1.51 -2.00 3.87
C TYR A 336 -1.12 -1.67 5.31
N TRP A 337 0.15 -1.42 5.62
CA TRP A 337 0.55 -0.95 6.95
C TRP A 337 -0.08 0.41 7.31
N LEU A 338 -0.27 1.27 6.30
CA LEU A 338 -0.74 2.64 6.50
C LEU A 338 -2.25 2.75 6.72
N ALA A 339 -3.05 1.93 6.03
CA ALA A 339 -4.49 2.17 5.86
C ALA A 339 -5.21 2.39 7.20
N ASP A 340 -5.17 1.41 8.10
CA ASP A 340 -5.84 1.52 9.40
C ASP A 340 -5.21 2.60 10.29
N ARG A 341 -3.87 2.66 10.35
CA ARG A 341 -3.12 3.65 11.14
C ARG A 341 -3.45 5.09 10.75
N ALA A 342 -3.73 5.33 9.47
CA ALA A 342 -3.95 6.65 8.91
C ALA A 342 -5.43 6.94 8.57
N ALA A 343 -6.35 6.35 9.34
CA ALA A 343 -7.78 6.61 9.30
C ALA A 343 -8.49 6.16 8.01
N LEU A 344 -7.98 5.14 7.32
CA LEU A 344 -8.51 4.59 6.07
C LEU A 344 -8.87 3.09 6.14
N PRO A 345 -9.56 2.60 7.20
CA PRO A 345 -9.91 1.17 7.31
C PRO A 345 -10.71 0.64 6.11
N GLY A 346 -11.56 1.47 5.49
CA GLY A 346 -12.35 1.05 4.33
C GLY A 346 -11.52 0.82 3.06
N SER A 347 -10.27 1.30 2.98
CA SER A 347 -9.36 0.95 1.87
C SER A 347 -8.70 -0.41 2.07
N PHE A 348 -8.59 -0.88 3.32
CA PHE A 348 -8.00 -2.19 3.62
C PHE A 348 -8.86 -3.34 3.09
N THR A 349 -10.19 -3.16 3.02
CA THR A 349 -11.12 -4.25 2.69
C THR A 349 -10.87 -4.86 1.31
N ALA A 350 -10.32 -4.11 0.35
CA ALA A 350 -9.94 -4.63 -0.95
C ALA A 350 -8.92 -5.79 -0.87
N LEU A 351 -7.97 -5.75 0.07
CA LEU A 351 -7.04 -6.85 0.31
C LEU A 351 -7.76 -8.09 0.86
N ALA A 352 -8.68 -7.88 1.80
CA ALA A 352 -9.48 -8.98 2.37
C ALA A 352 -10.38 -9.64 1.31
N ASP A 353 -11.04 -8.83 0.48
CA ASP A 353 -11.91 -9.31 -0.58
C ASP A 353 -11.12 -10.08 -1.65
N TYR A 354 -9.92 -9.60 -2.00
CA TYR A 354 -8.98 -10.33 -2.85
C TYR A 354 -8.62 -11.69 -2.25
N CYS A 355 -8.09 -11.75 -1.02
CA CYS A 355 -7.69 -13.01 -0.40
C CYS A 355 -8.86 -14.00 -0.30
N LEU A 356 -10.07 -13.52 0.03
CA LEU A 356 -11.27 -14.37 0.09
C LEU A 356 -11.66 -14.94 -1.28
N ALA A 357 -11.58 -14.13 -2.34
CA ALA A 357 -11.88 -14.56 -3.70
C ALA A 357 -10.85 -15.59 -4.22
N GLN A 358 -9.58 -15.47 -3.83
CA GLN A 358 -8.51 -16.38 -4.26
C GLN A 358 -8.46 -17.69 -3.47
N LEU A 359 -8.94 -17.71 -2.22
CA LEU A 359 -8.81 -18.84 -1.30
C LEU A 359 -9.17 -20.21 -1.90
N PRO A 360 -10.26 -20.39 -2.68
CA PRO A 360 -10.57 -21.68 -3.28
C PRO A 360 -9.47 -22.21 -4.21
N VAL A 361 -8.87 -21.33 -5.02
CA VAL A 361 -7.80 -21.68 -5.97
C VAL A 361 -6.51 -21.98 -5.22
N TRP A 362 -6.12 -21.13 -4.27
CA TRP A 362 -4.93 -21.38 -3.44
C TRP A 362 -5.02 -22.70 -2.67
N THR A 363 -6.20 -23.01 -2.12
CA THR A 363 -6.45 -24.27 -1.42
C THR A 363 -6.28 -25.48 -2.35
N ASP A 364 -6.85 -25.43 -3.56
CA ASP A 364 -6.75 -26.50 -4.54
C ASP A 364 -5.30 -26.71 -5.02
N THR A 365 -4.63 -25.64 -5.44
CA THR A 365 -3.23 -25.68 -5.91
C THR A 365 -2.31 -26.22 -4.82
N THR A 366 -2.49 -25.81 -3.57
CA THR A 366 -1.71 -26.31 -2.42
C THR A 366 -1.88 -27.82 -2.26
N LYS A 367 -3.13 -28.30 -2.22
CA LYS A 367 -3.42 -29.74 -2.03
C LYS A 367 -2.84 -30.61 -3.15
N ARG A 368 -2.83 -30.12 -4.38
CA ARG A 368 -2.31 -30.86 -5.54
C ARG A 368 -0.79 -30.83 -5.64
N LEU A 369 -0.16 -29.69 -5.37
CA LEU A 369 1.21 -29.42 -5.82
C LEU A 369 2.21 -29.17 -4.70
N PHE A 370 1.78 -28.87 -3.48
CA PHE A 370 2.73 -28.50 -2.43
C PHE A 370 3.68 -29.65 -2.08
N ASN A 371 3.20 -30.90 -2.12
CA ASN A 371 4.04 -32.08 -1.93
C ASN A 371 4.56 -32.71 -3.23
N ASP A 372 4.48 -32.01 -4.36
CA ASP A 372 5.11 -32.45 -5.61
C ASP A 372 6.63 -32.65 -5.37
N PRO A 373 7.24 -33.74 -5.87
CA PRO A 373 8.67 -33.99 -5.69
C PRO A 373 9.59 -32.87 -6.20
N ARG A 374 9.11 -32.06 -7.17
CA ARG A 374 9.84 -30.90 -7.70
C ARG A 374 9.83 -29.73 -6.72
N ASN A 375 8.81 -29.61 -5.86
CA ASN A 375 8.79 -28.58 -4.83
C ASN A 375 9.84 -28.89 -3.74
N ARG A 376 10.81 -28.00 -3.60
CA ARG A 376 11.83 -28.07 -2.54
C ARG A 376 11.28 -27.83 -1.15
N PHE A 377 10.19 -27.08 -1.02
CA PHE A 377 9.57 -26.73 0.26
C PHE A 377 8.48 -27.73 0.68
N ARG A 378 8.38 -28.89 0.02
CA ARG A 378 7.38 -29.91 0.34
C ARG A 378 7.50 -30.39 1.78
N ASN A 379 6.37 -30.77 2.37
CA ASN A 379 6.36 -31.30 3.73
C ASN A 379 6.98 -32.69 3.75
N THR A 380 8.02 -32.90 4.55
CA THR A 380 8.70 -34.19 4.70
C THR A 380 7.81 -35.26 5.33
N SER A 381 6.75 -34.85 6.04
CA SER A 381 5.71 -35.74 6.56
C SER A 381 4.83 -36.36 5.46
N GLY A 382 4.85 -35.81 4.24
CA GLY A 382 3.92 -36.15 3.16
C GLY A 382 2.49 -35.65 3.37
N GLN A 383 2.18 -35.01 4.51
CA GLN A 383 0.87 -34.43 4.79
C GLN A 383 0.74 -33.06 4.13
N VAL A 384 -0.47 -32.74 3.65
CA VAL A 384 -0.81 -31.40 3.13
C VAL A 384 -2.25 -31.05 3.54
N ALA A 385 -2.46 -29.81 3.95
CA ALA A 385 -3.75 -29.28 4.35
C ALA A 385 -3.79 -27.77 4.13
N GLY A 386 -4.95 -27.16 4.29
CA GLY A 386 -5.09 -25.71 4.21
C GLY A 386 -4.76 -25.14 2.83
N TRP A 387 -4.11 -23.99 2.83
CA TRP A 387 -3.67 -23.25 1.64
C TRP A 387 -2.30 -22.62 1.91
N ALA A 388 -1.51 -22.44 0.86
CA ALA A 388 -0.27 -21.70 0.80
C ALA A 388 -0.27 -20.83 -0.47
N VAL A 389 0.73 -19.94 -0.59
CA VAL A 389 0.93 -19.08 -1.76
C VAL A 389 2.38 -19.15 -2.21
N ALA A 390 2.64 -18.66 -3.41
CA ALA A 390 3.99 -18.35 -3.87
C ALA A 390 4.39 -16.92 -3.51
N PHE A 391 5.66 -16.58 -3.71
CA PHE A 391 6.18 -15.22 -3.49
C PHE A 391 5.40 -14.18 -4.29
N SER A 392 4.93 -14.55 -5.48
CA SER A 392 4.08 -13.71 -6.32
C SER A 392 2.68 -14.31 -6.50
N THR A 393 1.65 -13.48 -6.39
CA THR A 393 0.27 -13.87 -6.76
C THR A 393 -0.35 -12.90 -7.77
N ASN A 394 -1.32 -13.38 -8.56
CA ASN A 394 -2.08 -12.58 -9.52
C ASN A 394 -3.59 -12.52 -9.16
N ILE A 395 -4.42 -11.96 -10.04
CA ILE A 395 -5.87 -11.79 -9.80
C ILE A 395 -6.74 -13.03 -10.05
N TYR A 396 -6.14 -14.12 -10.54
CA TYR A 396 -6.77 -15.38 -10.94
C TYR A 396 -6.44 -16.57 -10.01
N GLY A 397 -5.83 -16.28 -8.87
CA GLY A 397 -5.38 -17.27 -7.89
C GLY A 397 -4.04 -17.89 -8.24
N GLY A 398 -3.39 -17.38 -9.30
CA GLY A 398 -2.12 -17.85 -9.79
C GLY A 398 -0.96 -17.54 -8.88
N SER A 399 -0.02 -18.47 -8.85
CA SER A 399 1.22 -18.45 -8.09
C SER A 399 2.38 -18.23 -9.06
N GLY A 400 3.34 -17.37 -8.74
CA GLY A 400 4.53 -17.11 -9.57
C GLY A 400 5.80 -17.28 -8.76
N TRP A 401 6.88 -17.69 -9.42
CA TRP A 401 8.20 -17.93 -8.80
C TRP A 401 8.18 -19.10 -7.79
N TRP A 402 8.88 -19.00 -6.67
CA TRP A 402 8.92 -20.06 -5.66
C TRP A 402 7.65 -20.11 -4.82
N TRP A 403 7.30 -21.31 -4.31
CA TRP A 403 6.41 -21.39 -3.15
C TRP A 403 6.97 -20.55 -2.00
N HIS A 404 6.08 -19.90 -1.26
CA HIS A 404 6.38 -19.10 -0.09
C HIS A 404 5.57 -19.63 1.10
N PRO A 405 6.07 -20.65 1.83
CA PRO A 405 5.33 -21.26 2.93
C PRO A 405 4.85 -20.26 3.98
N GLY A 406 5.69 -19.28 4.35
CA GLY A 406 5.36 -18.16 5.26
C GLY A 406 4.29 -17.18 4.76
N GLY A 407 4.01 -17.13 3.46
CA GLY A 407 3.18 -16.10 2.85
C GLY A 407 1.72 -16.12 3.33
N ASN A 408 1.16 -17.31 3.57
CA ASN A 408 -0.21 -17.44 4.08
C ASN A 408 -0.36 -16.83 5.49
N ALA A 409 0.62 -17.06 6.36
CA ALA A 409 0.64 -16.59 7.73
C ALA A 409 0.81 -15.07 7.76
N TRP A 410 1.64 -14.50 6.89
CA TRP A 410 1.82 -13.04 6.83
C TRP A 410 0.62 -12.31 6.21
N LEU A 411 -0.02 -12.87 5.18
CA LEU A 411 -1.30 -12.37 4.71
C LEU A 411 -2.34 -12.40 5.84
N CYS A 412 -2.44 -13.52 6.57
CA CYS A 412 -3.32 -13.64 7.73
C CYS A 412 -2.99 -12.65 8.85
N ASN A 413 -1.70 -12.35 9.10
CA ASN A 413 -1.29 -11.33 10.06
C ASN A 413 -1.80 -9.95 9.64
N SER A 414 -1.67 -9.59 8.36
CA SER A 414 -2.18 -8.31 7.84
C SER A 414 -3.71 -8.22 7.98
N LEU A 415 -4.43 -9.29 7.63
CA LEU A 415 -5.90 -9.35 7.76
C LEU A 415 -6.35 -9.26 9.22
N TRP A 416 -5.63 -9.92 10.13
CA TRP A 416 -5.89 -9.79 11.56
C TRP A 416 -5.63 -8.37 12.06
N ASP A 417 -4.57 -7.71 11.56
CA ASP A 417 -4.21 -6.35 11.98
C ASP A 417 -5.38 -5.37 11.78
N HIS A 418 -6.08 -5.50 10.65
CA HIS A 418 -7.30 -4.73 10.39
C HIS A 418 -8.39 -4.96 11.45
N TYR A 419 -8.61 -6.20 11.88
CA TYR A 419 -9.49 -6.50 13.01
C TYR A 419 -8.96 -5.88 14.32
N ALA A 420 -7.65 -5.91 14.56
CA ALA A 420 -7.06 -5.31 15.76
C ALA A 420 -7.32 -3.80 15.84
N PHE A 421 -7.36 -3.09 14.71
CA PHE A 421 -7.72 -1.65 14.65
C PHE A 421 -9.23 -1.39 14.74
N THR A 422 -10.06 -2.23 14.13
CA THR A 422 -11.51 -1.96 13.99
C THR A 422 -12.37 -2.62 15.07
N GLN A 423 -11.93 -3.75 15.60
CA GLN A 423 -12.70 -4.66 16.47
C GLN A 423 -14.03 -5.12 15.82
N ASP A 424 -14.11 -5.12 14.50
CA ASP A 424 -15.30 -5.55 13.75
C ASP A 424 -15.41 -7.08 13.72
N LYS A 425 -16.34 -7.62 14.53
CA LYS A 425 -16.60 -9.06 14.59
C LYS A 425 -17.18 -9.63 13.30
N ALA A 426 -17.90 -8.83 12.51
CA ALA A 426 -18.46 -9.27 11.25
C ALA A 426 -17.34 -9.45 10.22
N TYR A 427 -16.40 -8.49 10.16
CA TYR A 427 -15.17 -8.63 9.39
C TYR A 427 -14.36 -9.86 9.83
N LEU A 428 -14.12 -10.02 11.13
CA LEU A 428 -13.37 -11.18 11.65
C LEU A 428 -14.05 -12.51 11.25
N ALA A 429 -15.37 -12.57 11.33
CA ALA A 429 -16.12 -13.75 10.91
C ALA A 429 -15.95 -14.07 9.41
N ARG A 430 -15.84 -13.04 8.55
CA ARG A 430 -15.61 -13.18 7.11
C ARG A 430 -14.22 -13.73 6.80
N ILE A 431 -13.15 -13.22 7.42
CA ILE A 431 -11.77 -13.66 7.15
C ILE A 431 -11.38 -14.95 7.86
N TYR A 432 -12.17 -15.41 8.82
CA TYR A 432 -11.88 -16.61 9.62
C TYR A 432 -11.51 -17.87 8.81
N PRO A 433 -12.12 -18.19 7.65
CA PRO A 433 -11.68 -19.32 6.84
C PRO A 433 -10.22 -19.22 6.37
N LEU A 434 -9.71 -18.01 6.10
CA LEU A 434 -8.30 -17.78 5.75
C LEU A 434 -7.40 -18.14 6.94
N LEU A 435 -7.72 -17.61 8.14
CA LEU A 435 -6.97 -17.88 9.37
C LEU A 435 -6.93 -19.38 9.70
N LYS A 436 -8.09 -20.04 9.66
CA LYS A 436 -8.21 -21.47 9.95
C LYS A 436 -7.45 -22.30 8.92
N GLY A 437 -7.62 -22.01 7.63
CA GLY A 437 -6.93 -22.72 6.56
C GLY A 437 -5.39 -22.57 6.63
N ALA A 438 -4.89 -21.40 7.02
CA ALA A 438 -3.46 -21.22 7.25
C ALA A 438 -2.99 -22.04 8.47
N CYS A 439 -3.77 -22.08 9.56
CA CYS A 439 -3.46 -22.94 10.71
C CYS A 439 -3.43 -24.44 10.35
N GLU A 440 -4.33 -24.88 9.46
CA GLU A 440 -4.36 -26.26 8.96
C GLU A 440 -3.10 -26.60 8.17
N PHE A 441 -2.63 -25.70 7.30
CA PHE A 441 -1.37 -25.86 6.58
C PHE A 441 -0.19 -26.02 7.54
N TRP A 442 -0.05 -25.11 8.51
CA TRP A 442 1.05 -25.14 9.47
C TRP A 442 0.99 -26.34 10.42
N ALA A 443 -0.21 -26.77 10.83
CA ALA A 443 -0.37 -27.96 11.64
C ALA A 443 0.04 -29.27 10.91
N ALA A 444 0.04 -29.29 9.57
CA ALA A 444 0.51 -30.42 8.76
C ALA A 444 2.02 -30.32 8.42
N ARG A 445 2.56 -29.09 8.42
CA ARG A 445 3.93 -28.76 8.02
C ARG A 445 4.95 -28.89 9.16
N LEU A 446 4.59 -28.48 10.38
CA LEU A 446 5.53 -28.46 11.50
C LEU A 446 6.07 -29.86 11.81
N VAL A 447 7.40 -29.96 11.98
CA VAL A 447 8.11 -31.20 12.28
C VAL A 447 8.77 -31.13 13.67
N PRO A 448 8.91 -32.26 14.38
CA PRO A 448 9.65 -32.28 15.64
C PRO A 448 11.14 -32.06 15.40
N ALA A 449 11.79 -31.36 16.34
CA ALA A 449 13.23 -31.22 16.43
C ALA A 449 13.68 -31.21 17.89
N THR A 450 14.92 -31.63 18.14
CA THR A 450 15.56 -31.52 19.45
C THR A 450 16.54 -30.36 19.42
N VAL A 451 16.31 -29.34 20.24
CA VAL A 451 17.19 -28.17 20.37
C VAL A 451 17.54 -27.98 21.84
N ASP A 452 18.84 -27.92 22.16
CA ASP A 452 19.35 -27.81 23.53
C ASP A 452 18.75 -28.86 24.50
N GLY A 453 18.55 -30.09 23.99
CA GLY A 453 17.96 -31.19 24.76
C GLY A 453 16.45 -31.09 24.99
N ARG A 454 15.76 -30.12 24.38
CA ARG A 454 14.30 -29.96 24.44
C ARG A 454 13.65 -30.33 23.10
N GLU A 455 12.57 -31.09 23.18
CA GLU A 455 11.68 -31.36 22.04
C GLU A 455 10.84 -30.12 21.72
N VAL A 456 10.96 -29.63 20.49
CA VAL A 456 10.26 -28.47 19.94
C VAL A 456 9.64 -28.81 18.58
N LEU A 457 8.85 -27.89 18.04
CA LEU A 457 8.35 -27.92 16.68
C LEU A 457 9.03 -26.82 15.87
N VAL A 458 9.45 -27.17 14.67
CA VAL A 458 10.05 -26.25 13.72
C VAL A 458 9.31 -26.33 12.40
N ASP A 459 9.29 -25.22 11.68
CA ASP A 459 9.04 -25.23 10.25
C ASP A 459 9.94 -26.25 9.54
N ASP A 460 9.40 -26.86 8.48
CA ASP A 460 10.15 -27.75 7.61
C ASP A 460 11.08 -26.94 6.69
N HIS A 461 11.58 -27.54 5.62
CA HIS A 461 12.46 -26.91 4.64
C HIS A 461 11.84 -25.61 4.07
N ASP A 462 12.52 -24.49 4.31
CA ASP A 462 12.11 -23.14 3.90
C ASP A 462 13.34 -22.23 3.66
N TRP A 463 13.08 -21.02 3.18
CA TRP A 463 14.04 -19.98 2.82
C TRP A 463 13.70 -18.67 3.51
N SER A 464 14.68 -18.04 4.17
CA SER A 464 14.50 -16.68 4.71
C SER A 464 14.49 -15.68 3.54
N PRO A 465 13.36 -15.02 3.25
CA PRO A 465 13.29 -14.07 2.14
C PRO A 465 14.36 -12.99 2.31
N GLU A 466 15.29 -12.76 1.38
CA GLU A 466 15.56 -13.51 0.14
C GLU A 466 17.06 -13.81 0.02
N HIS A 467 17.63 -14.49 1.02
CA HIS A 467 19.08 -14.79 1.02
C HIS A 467 19.47 -15.99 1.87
N GLY A 468 20.76 -16.32 1.82
CA GLY A 468 21.30 -17.47 2.53
C GLY A 468 20.80 -18.80 1.96
N PRO A 469 20.86 -19.89 2.75
CA PRO A 469 20.47 -21.21 2.29
C PRO A 469 18.97 -21.31 2.00
N GLN A 470 18.61 -21.95 0.89
CA GLN A 470 17.24 -22.08 0.39
C GLN A 470 16.52 -23.37 0.85
N ASP A 471 17.09 -24.07 1.82
CA ASP A 471 16.65 -25.40 2.25
C ASP A 471 16.97 -25.63 3.74
N THR A 472 16.42 -24.78 4.60
CA THR A 472 16.69 -24.81 6.05
C THR A 472 15.42 -24.97 6.85
N ARG A 473 15.52 -25.64 8.01
CA ARG A 473 14.39 -25.84 8.92
C ARG A 473 14.39 -24.79 10.02
N GLY A 474 13.18 -24.40 10.45
CA GLY A 474 12.95 -23.53 11.59
C GLY A 474 13.57 -22.14 11.47
N ILE A 475 13.60 -21.57 10.25
CA ILE A 475 14.02 -20.18 10.05
C ILE A 475 13.20 -19.24 10.93
N THR A 476 13.83 -18.19 11.46
CA THR A 476 13.19 -17.27 12.39
C THR A 476 11.93 -16.63 11.80
N TYR A 477 12.00 -16.26 10.52
CA TYR A 477 10.88 -15.68 9.78
C TYR A 477 9.59 -16.51 9.88
N ALA A 478 9.65 -17.80 9.52
CA ALA A 478 8.51 -18.71 9.56
C ALA A 478 8.03 -18.93 11.00
N GLN A 479 8.96 -19.17 11.93
CA GLN A 479 8.61 -19.46 13.32
C GLN A 479 7.86 -18.31 14.00
N GLU A 480 8.30 -17.07 13.77
CA GLU A 480 7.68 -15.85 14.28
C GLU A 480 6.27 -15.64 13.71
N ILE A 481 6.13 -15.67 12.39
CA ILE A 481 4.85 -15.35 11.75
C ILE A 481 3.79 -16.44 12.02
N VAL A 482 4.22 -17.70 12.21
CA VAL A 482 3.33 -18.81 12.59
C VAL A 482 2.90 -18.72 14.04
N TRP A 483 3.79 -18.26 14.92
CA TRP A 483 3.43 -17.99 16.31
C TRP A 483 2.31 -16.94 16.39
N ASP A 484 2.44 -15.84 15.63
CA ASP A 484 1.42 -14.79 15.53
C ASP A 484 0.12 -15.33 14.92
N LEU A 485 0.18 -16.09 13.82
CA LEU A 485 -0.99 -16.73 13.21
C LEU A 485 -1.77 -17.58 14.22
N PHE A 486 -1.06 -18.38 15.01
CA PHE A 486 -1.68 -19.24 16.02
C PHE A 486 -2.31 -18.43 17.16
N GLU A 487 -1.69 -17.34 17.59
CA GLU A 487 -2.28 -16.43 18.58
C GLU A 487 -3.57 -15.81 18.05
N HIS A 488 -3.50 -15.20 16.86
CA HIS A 488 -4.63 -14.55 16.21
C HIS A 488 -5.80 -15.51 15.96
N TYR A 489 -5.52 -16.75 15.55
CA TYR A 489 -6.56 -17.75 15.37
C TYR A 489 -7.24 -18.13 16.69
N ARG A 490 -6.48 -18.30 17.78
CA ARG A 490 -7.02 -18.60 19.12
C ARG A 490 -7.86 -17.44 19.66
N GLU A 491 -7.43 -16.20 19.44
CA GLU A 491 -8.24 -15.03 19.76
C GLU A 491 -9.51 -14.98 18.93
N ALA A 492 -9.45 -15.28 17.63
CA ALA A 492 -10.62 -15.34 16.76
C ALA A 492 -11.63 -16.39 17.21
N VAL A 493 -11.16 -17.58 17.61
CA VAL A 493 -11.96 -18.66 18.21
C VAL A 493 -12.68 -18.17 19.46
N ALA A 494 -11.98 -17.46 20.35
CA ALA A 494 -12.55 -16.93 21.58
C ALA A 494 -13.59 -15.84 21.32
N VAL A 495 -13.30 -14.90 20.42
CA VAL A 495 -14.19 -13.78 20.08
C VAL A 495 -15.47 -14.24 19.38
N LEU A 496 -15.36 -15.23 18.49
CA LEU A 496 -16.48 -15.72 17.69
C LEU A 496 -17.21 -16.92 18.32
N GLY A 497 -16.63 -17.55 19.35
CA GLY A 497 -17.24 -18.66 20.08
C GLY A 497 -17.38 -19.95 19.27
N ARG A 498 -16.42 -20.27 18.39
CA ARG A 498 -16.47 -21.47 17.51
C ARG A 498 -15.11 -22.19 17.41
N ASP A 499 -15.13 -23.47 17.01
CA ASP A 499 -13.93 -24.33 16.85
C ASP A 499 -13.00 -24.45 18.07
N ARG A 500 -13.54 -24.35 19.30
CA ARG A 500 -12.74 -24.37 20.54
C ARG A 500 -11.72 -25.52 20.61
N ALA A 501 -12.15 -26.75 20.30
CA ALA A 501 -11.25 -27.92 20.35
C ALA A 501 -10.07 -27.81 19.36
N TYR A 502 -10.28 -27.21 18.19
CA TYR A 502 -9.20 -26.98 17.24
C TYR A 502 -8.31 -25.82 17.69
N GLY A 503 -8.89 -24.75 18.25
CA GLY A 503 -8.14 -23.67 18.90
C GLY A 503 -7.23 -24.17 20.03
N ASP A 504 -7.70 -25.11 20.86
CA ASP A 504 -6.90 -25.74 21.92
C ASP A 504 -5.74 -26.56 21.33
N ARG A 505 -5.96 -27.31 20.24
CA ARG A 505 -4.89 -28.01 19.51
C ARG A 505 -3.84 -27.03 19.00
N ILE A 506 -4.25 -25.92 18.38
CA ILE A 506 -3.34 -24.89 17.86
C ILE A 506 -2.52 -24.27 19.00
N GLY A 507 -3.14 -24.00 20.16
CA GLY A 507 -2.41 -23.54 21.35
C GLY A 507 -1.33 -24.53 21.82
N GLY A 508 -1.60 -25.84 21.75
CA GLY A 508 -0.61 -26.87 22.04
C GLY A 508 0.57 -26.90 21.06
N LEU A 509 0.33 -26.62 19.78
CA LEU A 509 1.41 -26.49 18.77
C LEU A 509 2.23 -25.22 19.01
N GLN A 510 1.57 -24.09 19.23
CA GLN A 510 2.20 -22.79 19.48
C GLN A 510 3.18 -22.83 20.66
N GLN A 511 2.82 -23.49 21.77
CA GLN A 511 3.68 -23.63 22.95
C GLN A 511 4.95 -24.45 22.70
N ARG A 512 4.96 -25.28 21.66
CA ARG A 512 6.08 -26.14 21.28
C ARG A 512 6.95 -25.53 20.18
N LEU A 513 6.52 -24.45 19.52
CA LEU A 513 7.31 -23.79 18.49
C LEU A 513 8.68 -23.35 19.03
N TYR A 514 9.73 -23.62 18.27
CA TYR A 514 11.03 -23.01 18.50
C TYR A 514 10.98 -21.53 18.13
N LEU A 515 11.39 -20.64 19.03
CA LEU A 515 11.43 -19.20 18.79
C LEU A 515 12.89 -18.73 18.76
N PRO A 516 13.20 -17.62 18.05
CA PRO A 516 14.56 -17.18 17.86
C PRO A 516 15.25 -16.78 19.15
N LYS A 517 16.57 -16.83 19.11
CA LYS A 517 17.47 -16.42 20.19
C LYS A 517 18.42 -15.35 19.68
N VAL A 518 19.09 -14.68 20.60
CA VAL A 518 20.25 -13.86 20.24
C VAL A 518 21.44 -14.78 20.05
N SER A 519 22.12 -14.63 18.92
CA SER A 519 23.31 -15.42 18.63
C SER A 519 24.43 -15.05 19.60
N PRO A 520 25.07 -16.03 20.26
CA PRO A 520 26.24 -15.78 21.10
C PRO A 520 27.48 -15.37 20.29
N LYS A 521 27.46 -15.52 18.96
CA LYS A 521 28.59 -15.16 18.08
C LYS A 521 28.44 -13.78 17.45
N THR A 522 27.26 -13.45 16.93
CA THR A 522 27.02 -12.17 16.25
C THR A 522 26.47 -11.09 17.19
N GLY A 523 25.88 -11.48 18.32
CA GLY A 523 25.22 -10.58 19.25
C GLY A 523 23.87 -10.04 18.75
N TRP A 524 23.38 -10.51 17.60
CA TRP A 524 22.07 -10.14 17.05
C TRP A 524 21.12 -11.34 16.98
N LEU A 525 19.83 -11.10 16.73
CA LEU A 525 18.83 -12.16 16.54
C LEU A 525 19.24 -13.12 15.43
N GLU A 526 19.23 -14.42 15.73
CA GLU A 526 19.45 -15.48 14.76
C GLU A 526 18.41 -15.41 13.63
N GLU A 527 18.86 -15.56 12.38
CA GLU A 527 17.98 -15.62 11.21
C GLU A 527 17.63 -17.06 10.83
N TRP A 528 18.61 -17.96 11.00
CA TRP A 528 18.45 -19.41 10.90
C TRP A 528 18.70 -20.02 12.28
N MET A 529 18.36 -21.30 12.49
CA MET A 529 18.71 -22.04 13.72
C MET A 529 20.21 -22.36 13.81
N ALA A 530 21.04 -21.32 13.72
CA ALA A 530 22.49 -21.38 13.74
C ALA A 530 23.05 -20.10 14.37
N PRO A 531 24.11 -20.19 15.18
CA PRO A 531 24.73 -19.01 15.77
C PRO A 531 25.54 -18.20 14.73
N ASP A 532 25.93 -18.79 13.61
CA ASP A 532 26.66 -18.11 12.54
C ASP A 532 25.70 -17.36 11.60
N ASN A 533 26.15 -16.22 11.05
CA ASN A 533 25.43 -15.55 9.97
C ASN A 533 25.65 -16.32 8.65
N LEU A 534 24.58 -16.91 8.11
CA LEU A 534 24.64 -17.72 6.88
C LEU A 534 24.30 -16.94 5.60
N GLY A 535 24.07 -15.62 5.70
CA GLY A 535 23.72 -14.78 4.56
C GLY A 535 24.38 -13.40 4.60
N GLU A 536 23.81 -12.47 3.86
CA GLU A 536 24.33 -11.13 3.72
C GLU A 536 24.08 -10.30 4.98
N THR A 537 25.12 -9.62 5.47
CA THR A 537 25.01 -8.79 6.69
C THR A 537 24.11 -7.57 6.48
N THR A 538 24.25 -6.90 5.33
CA THR A 538 23.52 -5.68 4.96
C THR A 538 22.31 -5.94 4.07
N HIS A 539 21.79 -7.18 4.08
CA HIS A 539 20.66 -7.58 3.23
C HIS A 539 19.46 -6.64 3.35
N ARG A 540 18.68 -6.52 2.28
CA ARG A 540 17.54 -5.61 2.22
C ARG A 540 16.37 -6.04 3.13
N HIS A 541 16.14 -7.35 3.31
CA HIS A 541 15.05 -7.87 4.16
C HIS A 541 15.39 -7.83 5.66
N LEU A 542 14.33 -7.69 6.45
CA LEU A 542 14.34 -7.81 7.92
C LEU A 542 13.51 -9.01 8.38
N SER A 543 13.51 -10.11 7.61
CA SER A 543 12.74 -11.32 7.88
C SER A 543 12.90 -11.86 9.32
N PRO A 544 14.08 -11.80 9.99
CA PRO A 544 14.22 -12.19 11.39
C PRO A 544 13.48 -11.28 12.39
N LEU A 545 13.10 -10.08 11.96
CA LEU A 545 12.44 -9.07 12.79
C LEU A 545 10.92 -9.03 12.56
N ILE A 546 10.34 -10.01 11.85
CA ILE A 546 8.91 -10.02 11.54
C ILE A 546 8.01 -10.02 12.79
N GLY A 547 8.46 -10.71 13.85
CA GLY A 547 7.80 -10.72 15.17
C GLY A 547 8.03 -9.46 16.01
N PHE A 548 8.91 -8.55 15.57
CA PHE A 548 9.15 -7.23 16.16
C PHE A 548 8.42 -6.11 15.41
N PHE A 549 8.40 -6.17 14.07
CA PHE A 549 7.55 -5.36 13.21
C PHE A 549 7.30 -6.12 11.89
N PRO A 550 6.04 -6.25 11.43
CA PRO A 550 4.84 -5.61 11.96
C PRO A 550 4.22 -6.32 13.18
N GLY A 551 4.67 -7.54 13.52
CA GLY A 551 4.18 -8.33 14.67
C GLY A 551 4.49 -7.71 16.03
N ASP A 552 3.94 -8.27 17.11
CA ASP A 552 4.09 -7.74 18.48
C ASP A 552 4.59 -8.78 19.50
N ARG A 553 5.03 -9.98 19.05
CA ARG A 553 5.59 -11.00 19.94
C ARG A 553 6.85 -10.49 20.65
N ILE A 554 7.74 -9.83 19.93
CA ILE A 554 8.86 -9.08 20.48
C ILE A 554 8.41 -7.62 20.60
N ALA A 555 7.70 -7.28 21.68
CA ALA A 555 7.32 -5.90 21.94
C ALA A 555 8.36 -5.17 22.80
N ALA A 556 8.63 -3.90 22.48
CA ALA A 556 9.65 -3.08 23.15
C ALA A 556 9.40 -2.87 24.65
N ASP A 557 8.18 -3.12 25.13
CA ASP A 557 7.78 -2.91 26.52
C ASP A 557 7.62 -4.19 27.34
N THR A 558 7.59 -5.38 26.71
CA THR A 558 7.42 -6.66 27.40
C THR A 558 8.48 -7.71 27.06
N ALA A 559 9.22 -7.54 25.96
CA ALA A 559 10.28 -8.46 25.59
C ALA A 559 11.48 -8.37 26.57
N PRO A 560 12.18 -9.49 26.83
CA PRO A 560 13.45 -9.48 27.54
C PRO A 560 14.45 -8.47 26.94
N PRO A 561 15.21 -7.72 27.77
CA PRO A 561 16.19 -6.75 27.29
C PRO A 561 17.20 -7.33 26.30
N GLU A 562 17.66 -8.56 26.53
CA GLU A 562 18.60 -9.27 25.64
C GLU A 562 18.05 -9.41 24.21
N LEU A 563 16.77 -9.79 24.06
CA LEU A 563 16.15 -9.89 22.74
C LEU A 563 16.11 -8.52 22.04
N LEU A 564 15.82 -7.45 22.77
CA LEU A 564 15.80 -6.08 22.22
C LEU A 564 17.19 -5.59 21.82
N ASP A 565 18.22 -5.97 22.58
CA ASP A 565 19.61 -5.70 22.22
C ASP A 565 20.00 -6.46 20.95
N GLY A 566 19.53 -7.70 20.79
CA GLY A 566 19.70 -8.47 19.56
C GLY A 566 18.99 -7.87 18.34
N VAL A 567 17.76 -7.36 18.51
CA VAL A 567 17.04 -6.60 17.46
C VAL A 567 17.84 -5.37 17.06
N ARG A 568 18.31 -4.59 18.04
CA ARG A 568 19.09 -3.37 17.81
C ARG A 568 20.39 -3.68 17.07
N ALA A 569 21.12 -4.71 17.49
CA ALA A 569 22.35 -5.16 16.84
C ALA A 569 22.10 -5.58 15.38
N LEU A 570 21.01 -6.30 15.09
CA LEU A 570 20.68 -6.67 13.71
C LEU A 570 20.38 -5.44 12.84
N LEU A 571 19.61 -4.48 13.35
CA LEU A 571 19.32 -3.24 12.61
C LEU A 571 20.56 -2.41 12.33
N VAL A 572 21.49 -2.32 13.31
CA VAL A 572 22.79 -1.66 13.11
C VAL A 572 23.58 -2.34 12.00
N ALA A 573 23.60 -3.68 12.00
CA ALA A 573 24.31 -4.47 11.00
C ALA A 573 23.70 -4.35 9.60
N ARG A 574 22.37 -4.31 9.51
CA ARG A 574 21.62 -4.13 8.25
C ARG A 574 21.86 -2.74 7.64
N GLY A 575 22.16 -1.74 8.47
CA GLY A 575 22.57 -0.41 8.05
C GLY A 575 21.42 0.56 7.75
N MET A 576 21.79 1.78 7.34
CA MET A 576 20.88 2.92 7.23
C MET A 576 20.51 3.30 5.77
N ASP A 577 20.83 2.43 4.81
CA ASP A 577 20.54 2.62 3.39
C ASP A 577 20.18 1.30 2.70
N SER A 578 19.23 1.34 1.76
CA SER A 578 18.73 0.23 0.93
C SER A 578 17.71 0.79 -0.10
N TYR A 579 16.89 -0.08 -0.69
CA TYR A 579 15.65 0.29 -1.37
C TYR A 579 14.67 1.01 -0.42
N GLY A 580 13.71 1.75 -1.00
CA GLY A 580 12.72 2.52 -0.24
C GLY A 580 11.97 1.69 0.79
N TRP A 581 11.41 0.54 0.39
CA TRP A 581 10.67 -0.35 1.27
C TRP A 581 11.49 -0.87 2.47
N ALA A 582 12.74 -1.26 2.22
CA ALA A 582 13.64 -1.77 3.25
C ALA A 582 13.98 -0.67 4.25
N THR A 583 14.20 0.54 3.74
CA THR A 583 14.45 1.75 4.54
C THR A 583 13.23 2.12 5.38
N ALA A 584 12.02 2.04 4.81
CA ALA A 584 10.77 2.24 5.52
C ALA A 584 10.53 1.22 6.64
N TRP A 585 10.77 -0.07 6.39
CA TRP A 585 10.67 -1.13 7.40
C TRP A 585 11.67 -0.91 8.53
N ARG A 586 12.93 -0.61 8.21
CA ARG A 586 13.96 -0.25 9.21
C ARG A 586 13.52 0.97 10.03
N SER A 587 12.93 1.98 9.40
CA SER A 587 12.43 3.19 10.08
C SER A 587 11.36 2.83 11.11
N ALA A 588 10.40 1.97 10.75
CA ALA A 588 9.36 1.52 11.67
C ALA A 588 9.95 0.73 12.86
N CYS A 589 10.95 -0.12 12.60
CA CYS A 589 11.64 -0.85 13.67
C CYS A 589 12.39 0.10 14.63
N TRP A 590 13.12 1.10 14.11
CA TRP A 590 13.79 2.09 14.96
C TRP A 590 12.80 2.95 15.76
N ALA A 591 11.64 3.27 15.18
CA ALA A 591 10.55 3.94 15.90
C ALA A 591 10.05 3.09 17.08
N ARG A 592 9.85 1.77 16.89
CA ARG A 592 9.47 0.86 17.99
C ARG A 592 10.56 0.69 19.04
N LEU A 593 11.83 0.79 18.68
CA LEU A 593 12.96 0.85 19.62
C LEU A 593 13.07 2.20 20.35
N LYS A 594 12.18 3.16 20.07
CA LYS A 594 12.18 4.51 20.65
C LYS A 594 13.43 5.32 20.30
N ASP A 595 14.06 5.01 19.16
CA ASP A 595 15.21 5.74 18.61
C ASP A 595 14.72 6.68 17.50
N ALA A 596 14.27 7.87 17.92
CA ALA A 596 13.73 8.89 17.03
C ALA A 596 14.74 9.33 15.95
N ASP A 597 16.02 9.43 16.30
CA ASP A 597 17.05 9.95 15.40
C ASP A 597 17.36 8.98 14.26
N ARG A 598 17.46 7.67 14.53
CA ARG A 598 17.64 6.68 13.46
C ARG A 598 16.38 6.53 12.62
N ALA A 599 15.20 6.48 13.25
CA ALA A 599 13.94 6.38 12.53
C ALA A 599 13.77 7.59 11.57
N TYR A 600 14.00 8.81 12.06
CA TYR A 600 13.90 10.01 11.25
C TYR A 600 14.94 10.06 10.12
N ARG A 601 16.20 9.65 10.36
CA ARG A 601 17.20 9.60 9.29
C ARG A 601 16.81 8.65 8.16
N LEU A 602 16.23 7.50 8.47
CA LEU A 602 15.74 6.57 7.45
C LEU A 602 14.57 7.15 6.65
N LEU A 603 13.66 7.88 7.30
CA LEU A 603 12.62 8.64 6.59
C LEU A 603 13.24 9.63 5.59
N LEU A 604 14.30 10.35 5.99
CA LEU A 604 15.01 11.25 5.08
C LEU A 604 15.76 10.51 3.96
N THR A 605 16.23 9.28 4.21
CA THR A 605 16.80 8.41 3.17
C THR A 605 15.74 8.03 2.12
N VAL A 606 14.49 7.74 2.52
CA VAL A 606 13.39 7.51 1.57
C VAL A 606 13.10 8.78 0.76
N LEU A 607 13.05 9.93 1.43
CA LEU A 607 12.76 11.23 0.83
C LEU A 607 13.89 11.81 -0.03
N ARG A 608 15.08 11.20 -0.10
CA ARG A 608 16.17 11.75 -0.90
C ARG A 608 15.77 11.83 -2.38
N PRO A 609 16.19 12.85 -3.14
CA PRO A 609 15.92 12.92 -4.57
C PRO A 609 16.45 11.69 -5.32
N SER A 610 15.58 11.03 -6.09
CA SER A 610 15.98 10.01 -7.05
C SER A 610 16.62 10.68 -8.27
N VAL A 611 17.95 10.71 -8.30
CA VAL A 611 18.76 11.28 -9.40
C VAL A 611 19.72 10.22 -9.95
N ALA A 612 20.06 10.34 -11.24
CA ALA A 612 21.01 9.43 -11.91
C ALA A 612 20.72 7.94 -11.69
N ASN A 613 19.46 7.55 -11.79
CA ASN A 613 18.96 6.19 -11.52
C ASN A 613 19.21 5.67 -10.09
N GLY A 614 19.39 6.55 -9.12
CA GLY A 614 19.53 6.20 -7.70
C GLY A 614 18.20 5.92 -7.01
N ASN A 615 18.26 5.24 -5.87
CA ASN A 615 17.12 5.08 -4.97
C ASN A 615 16.62 6.42 -4.43
N GLY A 616 15.32 6.59 -4.25
CA GLY A 616 14.75 7.74 -3.54
C GLY A 616 13.41 8.19 -4.12
N THR A 617 13.04 9.43 -3.85
CA THR A 617 11.76 10.02 -4.24
C THR A 617 11.90 10.81 -5.55
N ALA A 618 11.06 10.52 -6.54
CA ALA A 618 10.94 11.22 -7.81
C ALA A 618 10.24 12.59 -7.69
N PRO A 619 10.29 13.46 -8.71
CA PRO A 619 9.58 14.74 -8.71
C PRO A 619 8.10 14.64 -8.29
N ASN A 620 7.35 13.64 -8.76
CA ASN A 620 5.94 13.43 -8.42
C ASN A 620 5.70 12.75 -7.06
N PHE A 621 6.73 12.62 -6.22
CA PHE A 621 6.76 11.91 -4.94
C PHE A 621 6.75 10.38 -4.98
N PHE A 622 6.79 9.73 -6.15
CA PHE A 622 6.93 8.27 -6.21
C PHE A 622 8.28 7.79 -5.70
N ASP A 623 8.29 6.69 -4.96
CA ASP A 623 9.54 6.02 -4.57
C ASP A 623 10.11 5.22 -5.74
N MET A 624 11.40 5.38 -5.97
CA MET A 624 12.13 4.83 -7.10
C MET A 624 13.22 3.90 -6.59
N TYR A 625 13.26 2.67 -7.12
CA TYR A 625 14.36 1.74 -6.88
C TYR A 625 15.37 1.82 -8.00
N SER A 626 16.64 1.81 -7.64
CA SER A 626 17.75 1.66 -8.55
C SER A 626 17.89 0.20 -8.98
N GLN A 627 17.88 -0.03 -10.29
CA GLN A 627 18.30 -1.28 -10.92
C GLN A 627 19.67 -1.09 -11.61
N GLY A 628 20.49 -0.18 -11.09
CA GLY A 628 21.77 0.21 -11.66
C GLY A 628 21.61 1.17 -12.85
N SER A 629 21.22 0.66 -14.02
CA SER A 629 21.16 1.44 -15.26
C SER A 629 19.83 2.17 -15.49
N TYR A 630 18.80 1.86 -14.69
CA TYR A 630 17.48 2.46 -14.72
C TYR A 630 16.86 2.47 -13.33
N THR A 631 15.73 3.17 -13.20
CA THR A 631 14.90 3.13 -11.98
C THR A 631 13.50 2.65 -12.28
N ILE A 632 12.89 2.07 -11.28
CA ILE A 632 11.53 1.54 -11.30
C ILE A 632 10.74 2.18 -10.17
N PHE A 633 9.49 2.54 -10.43
CA PHE A 633 8.58 2.98 -9.38
C PHE A 633 8.09 1.75 -8.62
N GLN A 634 8.07 1.81 -7.29
CA GLN A 634 7.42 0.84 -6.42
C GLN A 634 6.70 1.58 -5.29
N ILE A 635 5.44 1.23 -5.03
CA ILE A 635 4.55 2.02 -4.19
C ILE A 635 4.72 1.77 -2.69
N ASP A 636 5.21 0.59 -2.33
CA ASP A 636 5.35 0.10 -0.96
C ASP A 636 6.01 1.13 -0.02
N ALA A 637 7.08 1.82 -0.40
CA ALA A 637 7.77 2.82 0.42
C ALA A 637 6.95 4.11 0.56
N ASN A 638 6.15 4.47 -0.43
CA ASN A 638 5.19 5.57 -0.33
C ASN A 638 4.08 5.29 0.69
N LEU A 639 3.91 4.03 1.13
CA LEU A 639 2.92 3.61 2.11
C LEU A 639 3.57 3.23 3.46
N GLY A 640 4.70 2.51 3.40
CA GLY A 640 5.48 2.07 4.55
C GLY A 640 6.19 3.21 5.29
N ALA A 641 6.75 4.20 4.59
CA ALA A 641 7.43 5.30 5.26
C ALA A 641 6.43 6.21 6.02
N PRO A 642 5.26 6.59 5.45
CA PRO A 642 4.18 7.19 6.23
C PRO A 642 3.69 6.33 7.41
N ALA A 643 3.64 5.01 7.27
CA ALA A 643 3.31 4.13 8.41
C ALA A 643 4.37 4.22 9.52
N ALA A 644 5.66 4.27 9.16
CA ALA A 644 6.75 4.50 10.11
C ALA A 644 6.67 5.88 10.77
N MET A 645 6.25 6.93 10.04
CA MET A 645 6.00 8.26 10.63
C MET A 645 4.90 8.20 11.69
N VAL A 646 3.82 7.44 11.45
CA VAL A 646 2.77 7.23 12.45
C VAL A 646 3.32 6.45 13.65
N GLU A 647 4.13 5.41 13.44
CA GLU A 647 4.77 4.65 14.54
C GLU A 647 5.73 5.52 15.38
N MET A 648 6.36 6.56 14.81
CA MET A 648 7.15 7.55 15.58
C MET A 648 6.27 8.37 16.53
N LEU A 649 5.04 8.68 16.11
CA LEU A 649 4.08 9.50 16.85
C LEU A 649 3.24 8.67 17.84
N VAL A 650 2.90 7.43 17.49
CA VAL A 650 2.03 6.54 18.26
C VAL A 650 2.45 5.09 18.03
N TYR A 651 2.86 4.42 19.10
CA TYR A 651 3.00 2.97 19.11
C TYR A 651 1.76 2.36 19.77
N SER A 652 1.17 1.35 19.14
CA SER A 652 -0.01 0.68 19.70
C SER A 652 -0.01 -0.81 19.42
N ARG A 653 -0.37 -1.57 20.47
CA ARG A 653 -0.72 -2.98 20.45
C ARG A 653 -1.96 -3.18 21.33
N PRO A 654 -2.75 -4.25 21.17
CA PRO A 654 -3.93 -4.46 22.02
C PRO A 654 -3.61 -4.29 23.51
N GLY A 655 -4.34 -3.37 24.16
CA GLY A 655 -4.19 -3.06 25.58
C GLY A 655 -3.14 -1.98 25.95
N VAL A 656 -2.31 -1.53 25.03
CA VAL A 656 -1.26 -0.50 25.28
C VAL A 656 -1.15 0.50 24.14
N VAL A 657 -1.08 1.79 24.50
CA VAL A 657 -0.80 2.90 23.58
C VAL A 657 0.30 3.78 24.16
N ASP A 658 1.44 3.86 23.47
CA ASP A 658 2.53 4.79 23.76
C ASP A 658 2.39 6.03 22.87
N LEU A 659 2.27 7.20 23.48
CA LEU A 659 2.20 8.51 22.81
C LEU A 659 3.61 9.11 22.66
N LEU A 660 3.93 9.58 21.45
CA LEU A 660 5.21 10.15 21.06
C LEU A 660 6.42 9.25 21.43
N PRO A 661 6.38 7.93 21.14
CA PRO A 661 7.44 7.01 21.55
C PRO A 661 8.80 7.34 20.94
N ALA A 662 8.81 7.93 19.73
CA ALA A 662 10.04 8.25 19.00
C ALA A 662 9.89 9.57 18.21
N LEU A 663 9.36 10.63 18.85
CA LEU A 663 9.16 11.94 18.22
C LEU A 663 10.50 12.56 17.77
N PRO A 664 10.70 12.81 16.46
CA PRO A 664 11.91 13.48 15.96
C PRO A 664 12.05 14.90 16.50
N ALA A 665 13.30 15.32 16.76
CA ALA A 665 13.61 16.70 17.18
C ALA A 665 13.08 17.74 16.17
N ALA A 666 13.07 17.41 14.88
CA ALA A 666 12.54 18.23 13.80
C ALA A 666 11.05 18.59 13.96
N TRP A 667 10.27 17.78 14.67
CA TRP A 667 8.83 17.98 14.89
C TRP A 667 8.52 18.42 16.32
N ALA A 668 9.53 18.52 17.20
CA ALA A 668 9.31 18.64 18.63
C ALA A 668 8.74 20.02 19.06
N ALA A 669 8.95 21.08 18.27
CA ALA A 669 8.58 22.44 18.65
C ALA A 669 7.08 22.55 18.97
N ALA A 670 6.22 22.15 18.05
CA ALA A 670 4.79 21.95 18.23
C ALA A 670 4.24 21.17 17.03
N GLY A 671 3.19 20.39 17.26
CA GLY A 671 2.47 19.71 16.18
C GLY A 671 1.18 19.07 16.66
N ARG A 672 0.38 18.63 15.70
CA ARG A 672 -0.91 18.00 15.91
C ARG A 672 -1.20 16.99 14.81
N VAL A 673 -1.77 15.87 15.20
CA VAL A 673 -2.31 14.87 14.28
C VAL A 673 -3.67 14.40 14.79
N THR A 674 -4.64 14.19 13.90
CA THR A 674 -6.00 13.77 14.28
C THR A 674 -6.41 12.50 13.56
N GLY A 675 -7.34 11.75 14.15
CA GLY A 675 -7.94 10.60 13.50
C GLY A 675 -7.04 9.36 13.37
N ILE A 676 -5.90 9.30 14.07
CA ILE A 676 -4.99 8.14 14.00
C ILE A 676 -5.75 6.89 14.44
N GLY A 677 -5.70 5.83 13.65
CA GLY A 677 -6.18 4.51 14.07
C GLY A 677 -5.23 3.90 15.07
N VAL A 678 -5.78 3.31 16.14
CA VAL A 678 -5.03 2.73 17.24
C VAL A 678 -5.55 1.31 17.53
N ARG A 679 -4.62 0.35 17.64
CA ARG A 679 -4.97 -1.04 17.95
C ARG A 679 -5.73 -1.16 19.26
N GLY A 680 -6.64 -2.13 19.31
CA GLY A 680 -7.61 -2.29 20.38
C GLY A 680 -8.92 -1.53 20.15
N GLY A 681 -9.15 -0.96 18.96
CA GLY A 681 -10.44 -0.38 18.59
C GLY A 681 -10.62 1.10 18.96
N PHE A 682 -9.59 1.92 18.79
CA PHE A 682 -9.64 3.35 19.11
C PHE A 682 -9.20 4.25 17.94
N GLU A 683 -9.71 5.47 17.94
CA GLU A 683 -9.18 6.59 17.17
C GLU A 683 -8.54 7.61 18.13
N LEU A 684 -7.46 8.26 17.68
CA LEU A 684 -6.66 9.18 18.48
C LEU A 684 -6.43 10.52 17.78
N ASP A 685 -6.74 11.62 18.48
CA ASP A 685 -6.13 12.93 18.20
C ASP A 685 -5.01 13.20 19.19
N LEU A 686 -3.88 13.72 18.72
CA LEU A 686 -2.69 13.96 19.51
C LEU A 686 -2.11 15.35 19.21
N GLU A 687 -1.82 16.10 20.26
CA GLU A 687 -1.20 17.42 20.21
C GLU A 687 0.02 17.47 21.13
N TRP A 688 1.10 18.10 20.68
CA TRP A 688 2.32 18.24 21.46
C TRP A 688 2.96 19.62 21.30
N ARG A 689 3.81 19.95 22.27
CA ARG A 689 4.63 21.17 22.28
C ARG A 689 5.91 20.89 23.06
N ALA A 690 7.03 21.40 22.58
CA ALA A 690 8.35 21.21 23.18
C ALA A 690 8.65 19.73 23.52
N GLY A 691 8.32 18.83 22.60
CA GLY A 691 8.54 17.40 22.71
C GLY A 691 7.61 16.66 23.68
N LYS A 692 6.58 17.31 24.23
CA LYS A 692 5.68 16.72 25.23
C LYS A 692 4.23 16.73 24.77
N VAL A 693 3.52 15.64 25.07
CA VAL A 693 2.06 15.55 24.85
C VAL A 693 1.37 16.63 25.67
N THR A 694 0.57 17.47 25.01
CA THR A 694 -0.25 18.50 25.66
C THR A 694 -1.72 18.08 25.76
N ARG A 695 -2.18 17.30 24.77
CA ARG A 695 -3.54 16.79 24.70
C ARG A 695 -3.58 15.52 23.85
N ALA A 696 -4.34 14.53 24.31
CA ALA A 696 -4.72 13.38 23.49
C ALA A 696 -6.21 13.09 23.68
N VAL A 697 -6.92 12.83 22.58
CA VAL A 697 -8.36 12.50 22.58
C VAL A 697 -8.52 11.10 22.03
N PHE A 698 -9.00 10.19 22.87
CA PHE A 698 -9.34 8.83 22.46
C PHE A 698 -10.83 8.76 22.16
N ARG A 699 -11.20 8.13 21.05
CA ARG A 699 -12.59 7.79 20.70
C ARG A 699 -12.68 6.28 20.52
N SER A 700 -13.67 5.65 21.12
CA SER A 700 -13.90 4.21 20.92
C SER A 700 -14.64 3.97 19.61
N VAL A 701 -14.05 3.15 18.73
CA VAL A 701 -14.72 2.61 17.53
C VAL A 701 -15.12 1.14 17.69
N GLY A 702 -14.91 0.57 18.88
CA GLY A 702 -15.16 -0.83 19.23
C GLY A 702 -14.36 -1.27 20.46
N GLY A 703 -13.27 -0.57 20.75
CA GLY A 703 -12.40 -0.77 21.90
C GLY A 703 -13.03 -0.36 23.22
N THR A 704 -12.74 -1.11 24.29
CA THR A 704 -13.36 -0.83 25.61
C THR A 704 -12.36 -0.43 26.68
N ARG A 705 -11.09 -0.84 26.56
CA ARG A 705 -10.06 -0.55 27.56
C ARG A 705 -8.66 -0.58 26.96
N THR A 706 -7.83 0.41 27.32
CA THR A 706 -6.40 0.42 26.99
C THR A 706 -5.60 1.20 28.03
N GLU A 707 -4.32 0.84 28.24
CA GLU A 707 -3.38 1.67 29.00
C GLU A 707 -2.71 2.67 28.06
N VAL A 708 -2.83 3.96 28.39
CA VAL A 708 -2.17 5.05 27.67
C VAL A 708 -0.93 5.48 28.43
N ARG A 709 0.15 5.72 27.68
CA ARG A 709 1.47 6.03 28.20
C ARG A 709 2.05 7.23 27.48
N ALA A 710 2.75 8.10 28.22
CA ALA A 710 3.52 9.21 27.66
C ALA A 710 4.78 9.43 28.52
N GLY A 711 5.95 9.03 28.03
CA GLY A 711 7.17 9.00 28.86
C GLY A 711 7.01 8.10 30.08
N ALA A 712 7.05 8.66 31.29
CA ALA A 712 6.78 7.96 32.55
C ALA A 712 5.29 7.97 32.97
N TRP A 713 4.47 8.85 32.38
CA TRP A 713 3.06 8.97 32.72
C TRP A 713 2.25 7.77 32.20
N ARG A 714 1.30 7.28 32.99
CA ARG A 714 0.43 6.14 32.68
C ARG A 714 -1.01 6.45 33.09
N ARG A 715 -1.99 6.02 32.29
CA ARG A 715 -3.41 6.07 32.64
C ARG A 715 -4.20 5.00 31.90
N THR A 716 -5.07 4.28 32.60
CA THR A 716 -6.08 3.45 31.95
C THR A 716 -7.21 4.32 31.37
N VAL A 717 -7.50 4.13 30.10
CA VAL A 717 -8.71 4.63 29.43
C VAL A 717 -9.70 3.48 29.33
N ALA A 718 -10.94 3.72 29.77
CA ALA A 718 -12.07 2.81 29.60
C ALA A 718 -13.24 3.59 29.00
N LEU A 719 -13.78 3.10 27.89
CA LEU A 719 -14.82 3.77 27.10
C LEU A 719 -15.84 2.73 26.62
N ARG A 720 -17.11 3.14 26.50
CA ARG A 720 -18.07 2.40 25.68
C ARG A 720 -17.91 2.78 24.21
N PRO A 721 -18.31 1.90 23.25
CA PRO A 721 -18.33 2.25 21.84
C PRO A 721 -19.03 3.59 21.57
N GLY A 722 -18.38 4.47 20.80
CA GLY A 722 -18.86 5.82 20.50
C GLY A 722 -18.53 6.89 21.55
N GLU A 723 -18.03 6.54 22.74
CA GLU A 723 -17.58 7.51 23.73
C GLU A 723 -16.18 8.05 23.41
N SER A 724 -15.84 9.18 24.01
CA SER A 724 -14.50 9.77 23.92
C SER A 724 -14.01 10.29 25.27
N VAL A 725 -12.68 10.34 25.43
CA VAL A 725 -12.03 10.97 26.59
C VAL A 725 -10.83 11.79 26.16
N THR A 726 -10.67 12.96 26.77
CA THR A 726 -9.45 13.75 26.67
C THR A 726 -8.51 13.43 27.82
N VAL A 727 -7.26 13.07 27.52
CA VAL A 727 -6.18 12.93 28.49
C VAL A 727 -5.15 14.04 28.28
N ARG A 728 -4.58 14.53 29.38
CA ARG A 728 -3.52 15.54 29.42
C ARG A 728 -2.43 15.03 30.35
N PRO A 729 -1.37 14.40 29.82
CA PRO A 729 -0.22 14.01 30.61
C PRO A 729 0.37 15.27 31.26
N SER A 730 0.46 15.28 32.59
CA SER A 730 0.96 16.39 33.41
C SER A 730 2.48 16.40 33.48
#